data_AF-A0A3D0EHW5-F1
#
_entry.id   AF-A0A3D0EHW5-F1
#
_cell.length_a   1.000
_cell.length_b   1.000
_cell.length_c   1.000
_cell.angle_alpha   90.00
_cell.angle_beta   90.00
_cell.angle_gamma   90.00
#
_symmetry.space_group_name_H-M   'P 1'
#
loop_
_entity.id
_entity.type
_entity.pdbx_description
1 polymer ?
#
loop_
_entity_poly.entity_id
_entity_poly.type
_entity_poly.pdbx_seq_one_letter_code
_entity_poly.pdbx_strand_id
1 'polypeptide(L)'
;MTISKEPTREAPCFYDDNGKPHFRSTLSPQNVKIRAECKLPPHYPGIIIFVHGVNSTGEWFANAEKSICEGLNIRLGLRDTPYALKPNHYNCDNPFDFENYKKDRKLKNAGNSPIIRFYWGYRSAAGEEDRYLIPLVNRQNEDYRALKKQGLKPEELQAKGPWFWGGGPFQNGTNNLVSLWGETGFNAKTRHIPVTVQDFAPDFDRLLSSAPPRKYYAHAAKRLADLLDLIRVKYPRDTVSIISHSQGTMIALGATALAQKAPDALFILNSPYAMETKTGDYLSLPDNEIISDKAREQTLEAIINKVAEQAQALSPKKYSELCVGKSEDNKPWTPLIKHKAKQTQTTTVETGEYDYISTGQDYPAAKKQARTETVTSPPWIFERDNHGRFYIYCNPHDRVMGSSPLLSLGWQGLPNTSKQEPPKLVIDHKKTLFQRMMARATPCGAAPNPKTPFWPLPDGKPFWDDGGDFPTYNTPDFQTIYINAEEVPEPIQASSMTKFDQARPGDGEAWDKNPNSPEGNAWGQSSIHTSADGSYKAMVPNDDTFTNYVLLYPKIQVQTGEFHYRGRTYEPVMREETDEERRIRVGSYISQPTDHSTLPNSPIFMERVVSFDLPIGFCDATWDKAFMAELRARADWTKGYDNYFNKGELSIPPIPPIISTETKTDESREQFHKTMDDAAASYGYDKEHLESLKRAAQEKYSKG
;
A
#
# COMPACT_ATOMS: atom_id res chain seq x y z
N MET A 1 -14.05 9.78 39.94
CA MET A 1 -14.15 8.74 41.00
C MET A 1 -13.56 9.31 42.28
N THR A 2 -14.33 9.36 43.37
CA THR A 2 -13.82 9.69 44.70
C THR A 2 -12.84 8.60 45.14
N ILE A 3 -11.56 8.95 45.32
CA ILE A 3 -10.55 8.04 45.85
C ILE A 3 -10.94 7.74 47.31
N SER A 4 -11.55 6.58 47.54
CA SER A 4 -11.77 6.09 48.90
C SER A 4 -10.40 5.76 49.50
N LYS A 5 -10.16 6.19 50.75
CA LYS A 5 -8.93 5.88 51.51
C LYS A 5 -8.95 4.47 52.13
N GLU A 6 -9.96 3.67 51.81
CA GLU A 6 -10.07 2.30 52.29
C GLU A 6 -9.00 1.40 51.65
N PRO A 7 -8.39 0.47 52.41
CA PRO A 7 -7.39 -0.44 51.86
C PRO A 7 -8.01 -1.35 50.79
N THR A 8 -7.26 -1.60 49.72
CA THR A 8 -7.64 -2.49 48.64
C THR A 8 -6.70 -3.69 48.55
N ARG A 9 -7.20 -4.78 47.97
CA ARG A 9 -6.40 -5.92 47.51
C ARG A 9 -6.74 -6.22 46.07
N GLU A 10 -5.76 -6.62 45.28
CA GLU A 10 -6.00 -7.04 43.91
C GLU A 10 -6.84 -8.33 43.87
N ALA A 11 -7.93 -8.31 43.10
CA ALA A 11 -8.75 -9.48 42.83
C ALA A 11 -8.16 -10.27 41.66
N PRO A 12 -8.11 -11.62 41.74
CA PRO A 12 -7.71 -12.43 40.60
C PRO A 12 -8.64 -12.20 39.39
N CYS A 13 -8.03 -11.96 38.23
CA CYS A 13 -8.73 -11.84 36.94
C CYS A 13 -8.78 -13.20 36.24
N PHE A 14 -9.97 -13.62 35.82
CA PHE A 14 -10.21 -14.82 35.03
C PHE A 14 -10.84 -14.43 33.70
N TYR A 15 -10.70 -15.27 32.68
CA TYR A 15 -11.33 -15.06 31.37
C TYR A 15 -12.34 -16.18 31.13
N ASP A 16 -13.48 -15.85 30.53
CA ASP A 16 -14.35 -16.86 29.96
C ASP A 16 -13.82 -17.37 28.60
N ASP A 17 -14.50 -18.36 28.03
CA ASP A 17 -14.12 -18.95 26.73
C ASP A 17 -14.10 -17.91 25.59
N ASN A 18 -14.93 -16.86 25.69
CA ASN A 18 -14.97 -15.77 24.72
C ASN A 18 -13.89 -14.69 24.97
N GLY A 19 -13.11 -14.80 26.05
CA GLY A 19 -12.05 -13.86 26.40
C GLY A 19 -12.50 -12.67 27.24
N LYS A 20 -13.71 -12.69 27.81
CA LYS A 20 -14.19 -11.62 28.69
C LYS A 20 -13.60 -11.74 30.09
N PRO A 21 -12.97 -10.67 30.62
CA PRO A 21 -12.45 -10.68 31.97
C PRO A 21 -13.58 -10.66 32.99
N HIS A 22 -13.43 -11.45 34.06
CA HIS A 22 -14.27 -11.43 35.23
C HIS A 22 -13.43 -11.62 36.50
N PHE A 23 -13.87 -11.01 37.60
CA PHE A 23 -13.14 -10.99 38.85
C PHE A 23 -13.92 -11.73 39.92
N ARG A 24 -13.22 -12.49 40.77
CA ARG A 24 -13.84 -13.20 41.90
C ARG A 24 -13.22 -12.74 43.21
N SER A 25 -14.07 -12.48 44.19
CA SER A 25 -13.68 -12.14 45.56
C SER A 25 -14.54 -12.93 46.53
N THR A 26 -13.90 -13.59 47.49
CA THR A 26 -14.57 -14.30 48.58
C THR A 26 -14.29 -13.62 49.91
N LEU A 27 -15.28 -13.67 50.80
CA LEU A 27 -15.14 -13.22 52.18
C LEU A 27 -14.18 -14.16 52.92
N SER A 28 -13.17 -13.58 53.57
CA SER A 28 -12.28 -14.31 54.47
C SER A 28 -11.85 -13.39 55.61
N PRO A 29 -11.40 -13.94 56.76
CA PRO A 29 -10.87 -13.14 57.87
C PRO A 29 -9.73 -12.21 57.46
N GLN A 30 -8.95 -12.58 56.42
CA GLN A 30 -7.85 -11.77 55.88
C GLN A 30 -8.32 -10.53 55.10
N ASN A 31 -9.61 -10.44 54.76
CA ASN A 31 -10.17 -9.41 53.87
C ASN A 31 -11.20 -8.49 54.56
N VAL A 32 -11.25 -8.51 55.90
CA VAL A 32 -12.16 -7.66 56.68
C VAL A 32 -11.77 -6.19 56.49
N LYS A 33 -12.74 -5.36 56.04
CA LYS A 33 -12.52 -3.94 55.69
C LYS A 33 -11.51 -3.69 54.56
N ILE A 34 -11.22 -4.69 53.71
CA ILE A 34 -10.37 -4.54 52.53
C ILE A 34 -11.23 -4.74 51.28
N ARG A 35 -11.27 -3.75 50.38
CA ARG A 35 -12.03 -3.85 49.12
C ARG A 35 -11.26 -4.68 48.08
N ALA A 36 -11.99 -5.41 47.26
CA ALA A 36 -11.44 -6.06 46.08
C ALA A 36 -11.28 -5.05 44.94
N GLU A 37 -10.04 -4.83 44.51
CA GLU A 37 -9.71 -4.01 43.35
C GLU A 37 -9.67 -4.87 42.10
N CYS A 38 -10.47 -4.49 41.09
CA CYS A 38 -10.50 -5.16 39.81
C CYS A 38 -9.62 -4.39 38.83
N LYS A 39 -8.41 -4.89 38.56
CA LYS A 39 -7.52 -4.31 37.55
C LYS A 39 -7.88 -4.85 36.18
N LEU A 40 -8.55 -4.04 35.37
CA LEU A 40 -8.91 -4.42 34.01
C LEU A 40 -7.64 -4.62 33.17
N PRO A 41 -7.57 -5.71 32.38
CA PRO A 41 -6.49 -5.88 31.41
C PRO A 41 -6.57 -4.78 30.33
N PRO A 42 -5.46 -4.40 29.67
CA PRO A 42 -5.52 -3.44 28.59
C PRO A 42 -6.39 -3.92 27.43
N HIS A 43 -7.17 -3.01 26.87
CA HIS A 43 -7.79 -3.10 25.56
C HIS A 43 -6.74 -2.99 24.46
N TYR A 44 -7.08 -3.50 23.27
CA TYR A 44 -6.42 -3.08 22.04
C TYR A 44 -6.51 -1.56 21.88
N PRO A 45 -5.53 -0.94 21.19
CA PRO A 45 -5.56 0.49 20.91
C PRO A 45 -6.65 0.92 19.92
N GLY A 46 -7.34 -0.05 19.31
CA GLY A 46 -8.31 0.09 18.23
C GLY A 46 -8.24 -1.14 17.33
N ILE A 47 -9.18 -1.27 16.40
CA ILE A 47 -9.13 -2.27 15.33
C ILE A 47 -8.44 -1.65 14.12
N ILE A 48 -7.48 -2.37 13.54
CA ILE A 48 -6.73 -1.90 12.38
C ILE A 48 -7.02 -2.82 11.20
N ILE A 49 -7.56 -2.29 10.12
CA ILE A 49 -7.89 -3.06 8.91
C ILE A 49 -6.82 -2.81 7.86
N PHE A 50 -6.17 -3.87 7.39
CA PHE A 50 -5.23 -3.81 6.28
C PHE A 50 -5.94 -4.14 4.96
N VAL A 51 -5.66 -3.37 3.91
CA VAL A 51 -6.24 -3.56 2.56
C VAL A 51 -5.13 -3.63 1.52
N HIS A 52 -5.00 -4.78 0.84
CA HIS A 52 -3.94 -5.00 -0.15
C HIS A 52 -4.29 -4.41 -1.53
N GLY A 53 -3.26 -4.32 -2.39
CA GLY A 53 -3.35 -3.80 -3.75
C GLY A 53 -3.98 -4.75 -4.79
N VAL A 54 -3.89 -4.35 -6.05
CA VAL A 54 -4.22 -5.19 -7.21
C VAL A 54 -3.15 -6.26 -7.41
N ASN A 55 -3.52 -7.40 -8.01
CA ASN A 55 -2.57 -8.48 -8.30
C ASN A 55 -1.74 -8.87 -7.07
N SER A 56 -2.41 -8.98 -5.94
CA SER A 56 -1.79 -9.19 -4.63
C SER A 56 -2.69 -10.09 -3.81
N THR A 57 -2.06 -10.92 -3.00
CA THR A 57 -2.67 -11.77 -1.99
C THR A 57 -2.35 -11.30 -0.58
N GLY A 58 -1.89 -10.05 -0.43
CA GLY A 58 -1.56 -9.43 0.86
C GLY A 58 -0.17 -9.79 1.37
N GLU A 59 0.81 -9.87 0.48
CA GLU A 59 2.19 -10.30 0.75
C GLU A 59 2.85 -9.45 1.86
N TRP A 60 2.49 -8.17 1.96
CA TRP A 60 3.04 -7.25 2.96
C TRP A 60 2.40 -7.37 4.35
N PHE A 61 1.24 -8.03 4.47
CA PHE A 61 0.46 -8.03 5.71
C PHE A 61 1.23 -8.61 6.90
N ALA A 62 1.96 -9.72 6.72
CA ALA A 62 2.68 -10.36 7.81
C ALA A 62 3.80 -9.46 8.37
N ASN A 63 4.58 -8.85 7.49
CA ASN A 63 5.68 -7.94 7.86
C ASN A 63 5.14 -6.68 8.55
N ALA A 64 4.13 -6.04 7.95
CA ALA A 64 3.49 -4.87 8.52
C ALA A 64 2.83 -5.16 9.88
N GLU A 65 2.14 -6.28 10.01
CA GLU A 65 1.45 -6.65 11.25
C GLU A 65 2.45 -6.88 12.40
N LYS A 66 3.57 -7.55 12.10
CA LYS A 66 4.67 -7.71 13.05
C LYS A 66 5.22 -6.36 13.49
N SER A 67 5.53 -5.47 12.54
CA SER A 67 6.13 -4.16 12.84
C SER A 67 5.18 -3.20 13.55
N ILE A 68 3.90 -3.19 13.19
CA ILE A 68 2.88 -2.39 13.89
C ILE A 68 2.68 -2.88 15.32
N CYS A 69 2.61 -4.20 15.54
CA CYS A 69 2.55 -4.75 16.89
C CYS A 69 3.77 -4.33 17.73
N GLU A 70 4.99 -4.39 17.19
CA GLU A 70 6.20 -3.95 17.89
C GLU A 70 6.17 -2.44 18.20
N GLY A 71 5.83 -1.61 17.20
CA GLY A 71 5.74 -0.16 17.38
C GLY A 71 4.69 0.25 18.42
N LEU A 72 3.52 -0.41 18.40
CA LEU A 72 2.48 -0.19 19.40
C LEU A 72 2.88 -0.71 20.79
N ASN A 73 3.59 -1.82 20.88
CA ASN A 73 4.12 -2.31 22.16
C ASN A 73 5.09 -1.31 22.80
N ILE A 74 5.90 -0.63 21.98
CA ILE A 74 6.78 0.46 22.42
C ILE A 74 5.92 1.67 22.84
N ARG A 75 5.04 2.16 21.96
CA ARG A 75 4.21 3.35 22.19
C ARG A 75 3.31 3.25 23.43
N LEU A 76 2.84 2.04 23.76
CA LEU A 76 1.87 1.77 24.83
C LEU A 76 2.51 1.15 26.08
N GLY A 77 3.84 0.95 26.10
CA GLY A 77 4.54 0.36 27.24
C GLY A 77 4.09 -1.08 27.54
N LEU A 78 3.72 -1.85 26.51
CA LEU A 78 3.24 -3.23 26.62
C LEU A 78 4.35 -4.27 26.43
N ARG A 79 5.54 -3.84 26.01
CA ARG A 79 6.71 -4.71 25.87
C ARG A 79 7.00 -5.43 27.20
N ASP A 80 7.33 -6.73 27.10
CA ASP A 80 7.62 -7.61 28.25
C ASP A 80 6.46 -7.77 29.25
N THR A 81 5.24 -7.40 28.87
CA THR A 81 4.03 -7.65 29.65
C THR A 81 3.25 -8.85 29.10
N PRO A 82 2.36 -9.48 29.90
CA PRO A 82 1.44 -10.51 29.40
C PRO A 82 0.47 -10.01 28.30
N TYR A 83 0.36 -8.70 28.12
CA TYR A 83 -0.58 -8.04 27.20
C TYR A 83 0.09 -7.55 25.91
N ALA A 84 1.37 -7.87 25.71
CA ALA A 84 2.07 -7.54 24.47
C ALA A 84 1.27 -8.00 23.25
N LEU A 85 1.11 -7.09 22.29
CA LEU A 85 0.51 -7.37 20.99
C LEU A 85 1.46 -8.27 20.20
N LYS A 86 0.95 -9.35 19.61
CA LYS A 86 1.74 -10.23 18.75
C LYS A 86 0.98 -10.47 17.45
N PRO A 87 1.67 -10.61 16.32
CA PRO A 87 1.02 -10.78 15.02
C PRO A 87 0.19 -12.08 14.98
N ASN A 88 -0.92 -12.04 14.25
CA ASN A 88 -1.61 -13.27 13.86
C ASN A 88 -0.73 -14.07 12.88
N HIS A 89 -0.80 -15.40 12.99
CA HIS A 89 -0.06 -16.30 12.11
C HIS A 89 -1.00 -17.06 11.20
N TYR A 90 -0.87 -16.86 9.89
CA TYR A 90 -1.62 -17.58 8.87
C TYR A 90 -0.73 -18.62 8.19
N ASN A 91 -1.36 -19.64 7.62
CA ASN A 91 -0.65 -20.67 6.85
C ASN A 91 0.09 -20.12 5.61
N CYS A 92 -0.34 -18.98 5.08
CA CYS A 92 0.25 -18.33 3.92
C CYS A 92 1.31 -17.26 4.25
N ASP A 93 1.69 -17.08 5.52
CA ASP A 93 2.64 -16.03 5.91
C ASP A 93 4.09 -16.36 5.55
N ASN A 94 4.38 -17.64 5.34
CA ASN A 94 5.70 -18.10 4.95
C ASN A 94 5.75 -18.37 3.44
N PRO A 95 6.39 -17.52 2.62
CA PRO A 95 6.55 -17.77 1.19
C PRO A 95 7.40 -19.01 0.87
N PHE A 96 8.18 -19.50 1.84
CA PHE A 96 8.98 -20.73 1.72
C PHE A 96 8.18 -22.01 2.07
N ASP A 97 6.94 -21.89 2.57
CA ASP A 97 6.06 -23.02 2.85
C ASP A 97 5.21 -23.33 1.61
N PHE A 98 5.82 -23.91 0.58
CA PHE A 98 5.15 -24.24 -0.70
C PHE A 98 3.89 -25.11 -0.52
N GLU A 99 3.80 -25.85 0.59
CA GLU A 99 2.63 -26.67 0.91
C GLU A 99 1.43 -25.87 1.39
N ASN A 100 1.60 -24.63 1.83
CA ASN A 100 0.52 -23.81 2.37
C ASN A 100 0.42 -22.42 1.74
N TYR A 101 1.51 -21.91 1.17
CA TYR A 101 1.58 -20.59 0.56
C TYR A 101 0.59 -20.46 -0.60
N LYS A 102 -0.15 -19.35 -0.63
CA LYS A 102 -1.24 -19.04 -1.58
C LYS A 102 -2.41 -20.04 -1.65
N LYS A 103 -2.42 -21.10 -0.83
CA LYS A 103 -3.57 -21.97 -0.66
C LYS A 103 -4.62 -21.30 0.24
N ASP A 104 -5.75 -21.99 0.40
CA ASP A 104 -6.86 -21.51 1.22
C ASP A 104 -6.42 -21.07 2.63
N ARG A 105 -6.59 -19.78 2.92
CA ARG A 105 -6.00 -19.13 4.12
C ARG A 105 -6.55 -19.70 5.41
N LYS A 106 -5.69 -20.00 6.38
CA LYS A 106 -6.09 -20.50 7.70
C LYS A 106 -5.28 -19.80 8.76
N LEU A 107 -5.98 -19.24 9.75
CA LEU A 107 -5.36 -18.72 10.96
C LEU A 107 -4.84 -19.90 11.78
N LYS A 108 -3.51 -20.06 11.83
CA LYS A 108 -2.83 -21.10 12.63
C LYS A 108 -2.84 -20.71 14.11
N ASN A 109 -2.60 -19.44 14.42
CA ASN A 109 -2.61 -18.92 15.79
C ASN A 109 -3.01 -17.44 15.83
N ALA A 110 -3.91 -17.06 16.74
CA ALA A 110 -4.29 -15.68 16.99
C ALA A 110 -3.33 -15.03 17.99
N GLY A 111 -2.54 -14.04 17.56
CA GLY A 111 -1.41 -13.52 18.33
C GLY A 111 -1.72 -12.44 19.37
N ASN A 112 -2.98 -12.22 19.76
CA ASN A 112 -3.38 -10.99 20.46
C ASN A 112 -3.12 -9.72 19.61
N SER A 113 -3.41 -9.80 18.31
CA SER A 113 -3.23 -8.71 17.35
C SER A 113 -4.52 -7.90 17.17
N PRO A 114 -4.45 -6.55 17.12
CA PRO A 114 -5.58 -5.70 16.76
C PRO A 114 -5.90 -5.70 15.25
N ILE A 115 -5.12 -6.42 14.44
CA ILE A 115 -5.18 -6.31 12.98
C ILE A 115 -6.16 -7.32 12.35
N ILE A 116 -6.94 -6.81 11.40
CA ILE A 116 -7.83 -7.55 10.50
C ILE A 116 -7.30 -7.39 9.07
N ARG A 117 -7.03 -8.51 8.39
CA ARG A 117 -6.54 -8.52 7.01
C ARG A 117 -7.73 -8.62 6.04
N PHE A 118 -7.96 -7.58 5.25
CA PHE A 118 -9.05 -7.53 4.27
C PHE A 118 -8.56 -7.99 2.89
N TYR A 119 -9.20 -9.04 2.37
CA TYR A 119 -8.88 -9.65 1.09
C TYR A 119 -10.02 -9.45 0.08
N TRP A 120 -9.63 -9.13 -1.14
CA TRP A 120 -10.54 -8.91 -2.26
C TRP A 120 -9.91 -9.42 -3.57
N GLY A 121 -10.68 -9.46 -4.65
CA GLY A 121 -10.16 -9.84 -5.96
C GLY A 121 -11.23 -10.00 -7.03
N TYR A 122 -10.81 -10.57 -8.16
CA TYR A 122 -11.68 -10.88 -9.29
C TYR A 122 -12.00 -12.38 -9.31
N ARG A 123 -13.26 -12.74 -9.52
CA ARG A 123 -13.71 -14.12 -9.76
C ARG A 123 -14.34 -14.16 -11.14
N SER A 124 -13.92 -15.12 -11.96
CA SER A 124 -14.54 -15.31 -13.28
C SER A 124 -16.01 -15.70 -13.15
N ALA A 125 -16.83 -15.23 -14.09
CA ALA A 125 -18.13 -15.83 -14.34
C ALA A 125 -17.92 -17.25 -14.91
N ALA A 126 -18.83 -18.16 -14.58
CA ALA A 126 -18.74 -19.55 -15.03
C ALA A 126 -18.90 -19.60 -16.55
N GLY A 127 -17.94 -20.24 -17.24
CA GLY A 127 -17.90 -20.31 -18.70
C GLY A 127 -17.24 -19.09 -19.38
N GLU A 128 -16.81 -18.09 -18.61
CA GLU A 128 -16.10 -16.90 -19.12
C GLU A 128 -14.61 -16.88 -18.74
N GLU A 129 -14.05 -17.98 -18.23
CA GLU A 129 -12.66 -18.07 -17.77
C GLU A 129 -11.63 -17.73 -18.87
N ASP A 130 -11.98 -17.99 -20.14
CA ASP A 130 -11.16 -17.68 -21.31
C ASP A 130 -11.43 -16.29 -21.92
N ARG A 131 -12.43 -15.55 -21.42
CA ARG A 131 -12.85 -14.25 -21.99
C ARG A 131 -11.74 -13.19 -21.90
N TYR A 132 -10.94 -13.25 -20.84
CA TYR A 132 -9.85 -12.31 -20.58
C TYR A 132 -8.52 -13.05 -20.40
N LEU A 133 -7.44 -12.48 -20.92
CA LEU A 133 -6.07 -13.01 -20.76
C LEU A 133 -5.50 -12.55 -19.42
N ILE A 134 -6.04 -13.11 -18.35
CA ILE A 134 -5.67 -12.83 -16.96
C ILE A 134 -5.38 -14.14 -16.22
N PRO A 135 -4.50 -14.12 -15.21
CA PRO A 135 -4.24 -15.30 -14.39
C PRO A 135 -5.50 -15.68 -13.61
N LEU A 136 -5.76 -16.99 -13.48
CA LEU A 136 -6.91 -17.53 -12.77
C LEU A 136 -6.49 -18.82 -12.06
N VAL A 137 -6.67 -18.84 -10.74
CA VAL A 137 -6.37 -20.00 -9.89
C VAL A 137 -7.59 -20.43 -9.09
N ASN A 138 -7.58 -21.67 -8.61
CA ASN A 138 -8.55 -22.15 -7.64
C ASN A 138 -8.03 -22.03 -6.19
N ARG A 139 -8.79 -22.53 -5.22
CA ARG A 139 -8.45 -22.48 -3.78
C ARG A 139 -7.17 -23.24 -3.41
N GLN A 140 -6.73 -24.16 -4.27
CA GLN A 140 -5.52 -24.95 -4.13
C GLN A 140 -4.33 -24.30 -4.84
N ASN A 141 -4.52 -23.11 -5.42
CA ASN A 141 -3.55 -22.39 -6.24
C ASN A 141 -3.15 -23.16 -7.52
N GLU A 142 -4.04 -24.03 -8.03
CA GLU A 142 -3.87 -24.65 -9.35
C GLU A 142 -4.28 -23.65 -10.44
N ASP A 143 -3.48 -23.53 -11.50
CA ASP A 143 -3.75 -22.60 -12.62
C ASP A 143 -4.74 -23.20 -13.64
N TYR A 144 -5.77 -22.42 -14.00
CA TYR A 144 -6.82 -22.82 -14.94
C TYR A 144 -6.26 -23.23 -16.31
N ARG A 145 -5.34 -22.43 -16.88
CA ARG A 145 -4.80 -22.65 -18.23
C ARG A 145 -3.83 -23.83 -18.25
N ALA A 146 -3.06 -24.02 -17.19
CA ALA A 146 -2.20 -25.18 -17.01
C ALA A 146 -3.02 -26.48 -16.99
N LEU A 147 -4.10 -26.51 -16.20
CA LEU A 147 -5.00 -27.66 -16.13
C LEU A 147 -5.74 -27.92 -17.45
N LYS A 148 -6.26 -26.88 -18.09
CA LYS A 148 -6.89 -26.99 -19.42
C LYS A 148 -5.92 -27.58 -20.45
N LYS A 149 -4.66 -27.15 -20.42
CA LYS A 149 -3.61 -27.66 -21.31
C LYS A 149 -3.21 -29.10 -21.01
N GLN A 150 -3.34 -29.57 -19.76
CA GLN A 150 -3.18 -30.97 -19.40
C GLN A 150 -4.31 -31.87 -19.93
N GLY A 151 -5.34 -31.29 -20.58
CA GLY A 151 -6.42 -32.03 -21.22
C GLY A 151 -7.63 -32.27 -20.33
N LEU A 152 -7.74 -31.57 -19.20
CA LEU A 152 -8.94 -31.64 -18.35
C LEU A 152 -10.16 -31.15 -19.15
N LYS A 153 -11.26 -31.88 -19.02
CA LYS A 153 -12.52 -31.53 -19.67
C LYS A 153 -13.19 -30.33 -19.00
N PRO A 154 -14.07 -29.60 -19.70
CA PRO A 154 -14.78 -28.45 -19.14
C PRO A 154 -15.50 -28.76 -17.82
N GLU A 155 -16.10 -29.94 -17.68
CA GLU A 155 -16.83 -30.33 -16.46
C GLU A 155 -15.88 -30.51 -15.27
N GLU A 156 -14.69 -31.06 -15.50
CA GLU A 156 -13.66 -31.25 -14.48
C GLU A 156 -13.05 -29.91 -14.04
N LEU A 157 -12.84 -28.99 -15.00
CA LEU A 157 -12.40 -27.62 -14.71
C LEU A 157 -13.45 -26.86 -13.92
N GLN A 158 -14.73 -26.99 -14.27
CA GLN A 158 -15.82 -26.35 -13.53
C GLN A 158 -15.92 -26.86 -12.09
N ALA A 159 -15.76 -28.18 -11.88
CA ALA A 159 -15.76 -28.79 -10.56
C ALA A 159 -14.60 -28.34 -9.65
N LYS A 160 -13.46 -27.96 -10.25
CA LYS A 160 -12.29 -27.41 -9.54
C LYS A 160 -12.38 -25.92 -9.20
N GLY A 161 -13.37 -25.21 -9.74
CA GLY A 161 -13.59 -23.79 -9.45
C GLY A 161 -14.04 -23.53 -8.00
N PRO A 162 -14.35 -22.26 -7.64
CA PRO A 162 -14.34 -21.09 -8.51
C PRO A 162 -12.93 -20.67 -8.92
N TRP A 163 -12.83 -20.06 -10.10
CA TRP A 163 -11.58 -19.50 -10.64
C TRP A 163 -11.48 -18.01 -10.32
N PHE A 164 -10.39 -17.59 -9.69
CA PHE A 164 -10.23 -16.23 -9.20
C PHE A 164 -8.77 -15.75 -9.23
N TRP A 165 -8.60 -14.46 -8.98
CA TRP A 165 -7.30 -13.83 -8.81
C TRP A 165 -7.33 -12.78 -7.70
N GLY A 166 -6.42 -12.89 -6.73
CA GLY A 166 -6.29 -11.97 -5.61
C GLY A 166 -5.96 -10.54 -6.08
N GLY A 167 -6.70 -9.56 -5.57
CA GLY A 167 -6.59 -8.16 -5.98
C GLY A 167 -7.09 -7.88 -7.41
N GLY A 168 -7.47 -8.91 -8.17
CA GLY A 168 -7.84 -8.78 -9.56
C GLY A 168 -6.64 -8.51 -10.49
N PRO A 169 -6.87 -8.49 -11.81
CA PRO A 169 -5.81 -8.33 -12.81
C PRO A 169 -5.09 -6.98 -12.71
N PHE A 170 -3.74 -7.01 -12.76
CA PHE A 170 -2.86 -5.84 -12.62
C PHE A 170 -3.29 -4.66 -13.49
N GLN A 171 -3.53 -4.91 -14.77
CA GLN A 171 -3.84 -3.88 -15.75
C GLN A 171 -5.22 -3.23 -15.54
N ASN A 172 -6.08 -3.80 -14.68
CA ASN A 172 -7.43 -3.29 -14.46
C ASN A 172 -7.50 -2.22 -13.36
N GLY A 173 -6.36 -1.80 -12.81
CA GLY A 173 -6.28 -0.66 -11.92
C GLY A 173 -6.92 0.61 -12.50
N THR A 174 -7.31 1.53 -11.62
CA THR A 174 -7.83 2.85 -11.98
C THR A 174 -7.24 3.96 -11.08
N ASN A 175 -7.28 5.19 -11.58
CA ASN A 175 -6.78 6.39 -10.91
C ASN A 175 -7.89 7.33 -10.41
N ASN A 176 -9.17 6.97 -10.60
CA ASN A 176 -10.34 7.75 -10.15
C ASN A 176 -11.40 6.84 -9.52
N LEU A 177 -12.24 7.39 -8.63
CA LEU A 177 -13.21 6.56 -7.90
C LEU A 177 -14.44 6.17 -8.72
N VAL A 178 -14.85 6.96 -9.72
CA VAL A 178 -16.04 6.64 -10.54
C VAL A 178 -15.83 5.33 -11.29
N SER A 179 -14.61 5.09 -11.79
CA SER A 179 -14.23 3.84 -12.46
C SER A 179 -14.38 2.59 -11.59
N LEU A 180 -14.51 2.66 -10.26
CA LEU A 180 -14.82 1.48 -9.45
C LEU A 180 -16.19 0.88 -9.79
N TRP A 181 -17.09 1.70 -10.34
CA TRP A 181 -18.41 1.30 -10.83
C TRP A 181 -18.45 1.08 -12.34
N GLY A 182 -17.30 1.14 -13.02
CA GLY A 182 -17.20 1.05 -14.48
C GLY A 182 -17.79 -0.24 -15.04
N GLU A 183 -18.62 -0.09 -16.07
CA GLU A 183 -19.18 -1.19 -16.87
C GLU A 183 -18.13 -1.85 -17.77
N THR A 184 -16.98 -1.20 -17.91
CA THR A 184 -15.84 -1.65 -18.70
C THR A 184 -14.59 -1.74 -17.83
N GLY A 185 -13.68 -2.65 -18.19
CA GLY A 185 -12.34 -2.71 -17.64
C GLY A 185 -11.33 -1.97 -18.50
N PHE A 186 -10.05 -2.14 -18.18
CA PHE A 186 -8.97 -1.72 -19.06
C PHE A 186 -9.11 -2.32 -20.46
N ASN A 187 -8.92 -1.50 -21.49
CA ASN A 187 -8.93 -1.91 -22.88
C ASN A 187 -7.52 -1.83 -23.47
N ALA A 188 -6.99 -2.96 -23.91
CA ALA A 188 -5.66 -3.04 -24.51
C ALA A 188 -5.58 -2.35 -25.88
N LYS A 189 -6.72 -2.21 -26.57
CA LYS A 189 -6.83 -1.47 -27.82
C LYS A 189 -7.04 0.00 -27.49
N THR A 190 -6.08 0.84 -27.87
CA THR A 190 -6.22 2.29 -27.69
C THR A 190 -7.39 2.80 -28.53
N ARG A 191 -8.22 3.67 -27.95
CA ARG A 191 -9.28 4.35 -28.69
C ARG A 191 -8.59 5.24 -29.74
N HIS A 192 -9.00 5.11 -31.00
CA HIS A 192 -8.54 5.93 -32.15
C HIS A 192 -7.15 5.62 -32.75
N ILE A 193 -6.30 4.78 -32.15
CA ILE A 193 -4.98 4.45 -32.72
C ILE A 193 -4.86 2.91 -32.90
N PRO A 194 -4.38 2.39 -34.05
CA PRO A 194 -4.30 0.95 -34.31
C PRO A 194 -3.07 0.28 -33.66
N VAL A 195 -2.85 0.58 -32.38
CA VAL A 195 -1.69 0.16 -31.56
C VAL A 195 -2.15 -0.26 -30.18
N THR A 196 -1.45 -1.23 -29.58
CA THR A 196 -1.75 -1.71 -28.22
C THR A 196 -0.92 -0.96 -27.20
N VAL A 197 -1.42 -0.82 -25.96
CA VAL A 197 -0.68 -0.15 -24.88
C VAL A 197 0.66 -0.85 -24.60
N GLN A 198 0.74 -2.17 -24.81
CA GLN A 198 1.98 -2.95 -24.69
C GLN A 198 3.07 -2.50 -25.68
N ASP A 199 2.70 -1.95 -26.84
CA ASP A 199 3.66 -1.52 -27.88
C ASP A 199 4.46 -0.27 -27.46
N PHE A 200 3.99 0.50 -26.48
CA PHE A 200 4.67 1.72 -25.98
C PHE A 200 5.16 1.60 -24.54
N ALA A 201 4.79 0.52 -23.84
CA ALA A 201 5.23 0.26 -22.47
C ALA A 201 5.76 -1.19 -22.35
N PRO A 202 6.83 -1.54 -23.09
CA PRO A 202 7.39 -2.88 -23.11
C PRO A 202 8.01 -3.29 -21.76
N ASP A 203 8.36 -2.31 -20.93
CA ASP A 203 8.98 -2.49 -19.61
C ASP A 203 8.02 -2.86 -18.48
N PHE A 204 6.72 -3.04 -18.78
CA PHE A 204 5.88 -3.76 -17.85
C PHE A 204 6.07 -5.25 -18.08
N ASP A 205 6.65 -5.92 -17.09
CA ASP A 205 6.80 -7.39 -17.01
C ASP A 205 5.50 -8.17 -17.14
N ARG A 206 4.35 -7.49 -17.26
CA ARG A 206 3.02 -8.07 -17.28
C ARG A 206 2.28 -7.63 -18.53
N LEU A 207 1.70 -8.61 -19.22
CA LEU A 207 0.88 -8.39 -20.41
C LEU A 207 -0.31 -7.45 -20.12
N LEU A 208 -0.35 -6.31 -20.80
CA LEU A 208 -1.44 -5.34 -20.75
C LEU A 208 -2.58 -5.72 -21.70
N SER A 209 -3.30 -6.81 -21.36
CA SER A 209 -4.44 -7.32 -22.12
C SER A 209 -5.78 -6.74 -21.64
N SER A 210 -6.84 -6.82 -22.44
CA SER A 210 -8.16 -6.32 -22.02
C SER A 210 -8.66 -7.02 -20.75
N ALA A 211 -9.33 -6.27 -19.88
CA ALA A 211 -9.70 -6.69 -18.53
C ALA A 211 -11.23 -6.66 -18.29
N PRO A 212 -11.72 -7.40 -17.27
CA PRO A 212 -13.14 -7.43 -16.92
C PRO A 212 -13.68 -6.10 -16.39
N PRO A 213 -15.01 -5.88 -16.43
CA PRO A 213 -15.66 -4.73 -15.80
C PRO A 213 -15.23 -4.53 -14.34
N ARG A 214 -15.10 -3.27 -13.91
CA ARG A 214 -14.54 -2.92 -12.60
C ARG A 214 -15.54 -3.03 -11.45
N LYS A 215 -16.78 -3.43 -11.69
CA LYS A 215 -17.83 -3.60 -10.66
C LYS A 215 -17.44 -4.43 -9.43
N TYR A 216 -16.48 -5.35 -9.54
CA TYR A 216 -15.94 -6.08 -8.38
C TYR A 216 -15.16 -5.19 -7.40
N TYR A 217 -14.63 -4.04 -7.84
CA TYR A 217 -14.07 -3.02 -6.95
C TYR A 217 -15.17 -2.37 -6.11
N ALA A 218 -16.26 -1.90 -6.74
CA ALA A 218 -17.40 -1.35 -6.01
C ALA A 218 -17.99 -2.35 -5.00
N HIS A 219 -18.04 -3.64 -5.37
CA HIS A 219 -18.43 -4.71 -4.46
C HIS A 219 -17.47 -4.87 -3.27
N ALA A 220 -16.16 -4.87 -3.52
CA ALA A 220 -15.15 -4.95 -2.45
C ALA A 220 -15.21 -3.73 -1.51
N ALA A 221 -15.41 -2.53 -2.07
CA ALA A 221 -15.59 -1.30 -1.30
C ALA A 221 -16.84 -1.38 -0.41
N LYS A 222 -17.96 -1.92 -0.93
CA LYS A 222 -19.16 -2.17 -0.13
C LYS A 222 -18.92 -3.14 1.01
N ARG A 223 -18.18 -4.23 0.77
CA ARG A 223 -17.84 -5.20 1.81
C ARG A 223 -16.98 -4.61 2.91
N LEU A 224 -16.02 -3.77 2.56
CA LEU A 224 -15.20 -3.06 3.55
C LEU A 224 -16.03 -2.06 4.35
N ALA A 225 -16.95 -1.34 3.69
CA ALA A 225 -17.90 -0.44 4.37
C ALA A 225 -18.82 -1.20 5.34
N ASP A 226 -19.34 -2.36 4.93
CA ASP A 226 -20.19 -3.20 5.78
C ASP A 226 -19.44 -3.77 6.98
N LEU A 227 -18.15 -4.11 6.80
CA LEU A 227 -17.29 -4.56 7.90
C LEU A 227 -17.09 -3.43 8.92
N LEU A 228 -16.86 -2.20 8.45
CA LEU A 228 -16.73 -1.02 9.31
C LEU A 228 -18.03 -0.73 10.06
N ASP A 229 -19.17 -0.71 9.35
CA ASP A 229 -20.48 -0.48 9.95
C ASP A 229 -20.83 -1.57 10.96
N LEU A 230 -20.51 -2.84 10.68
CA LEU A 230 -20.72 -3.95 11.62
C LEU A 230 -19.98 -3.72 12.95
N ILE A 231 -18.73 -3.26 12.90
CA ILE A 231 -17.96 -2.90 14.10
C ILE A 231 -18.69 -1.80 14.87
N ARG A 232 -19.10 -0.72 14.20
CA ARG A 232 -19.75 0.42 14.86
C ARG A 232 -21.14 0.12 15.39
N VAL A 233 -21.87 -0.81 14.79
CA VAL A 233 -23.18 -1.25 15.29
C VAL A 233 -23.01 -2.05 16.58
N LYS A 234 -22.05 -2.98 16.62
CA LYS A 234 -21.85 -3.84 17.79
C LYS A 234 -21.09 -3.12 18.92
N TYR A 235 -20.04 -2.39 18.56
CA TYR A 235 -19.16 -1.65 19.46
C TYR A 235 -19.01 -0.19 19.00
N PRO A 236 -20.00 0.67 19.30
CA PRO A 236 -20.06 2.04 18.77
C PRO A 236 -18.94 2.96 19.25
N ARG A 237 -18.20 2.58 20.28
CA ARG A 237 -17.07 3.35 20.82
C ARG A 237 -15.73 2.93 20.23
N ASP A 238 -15.66 1.77 19.58
CA ASP A 238 -14.39 1.18 19.19
C ASP A 238 -13.71 1.99 18.10
N THR A 239 -12.46 2.33 18.31
CA THR A 239 -11.62 3.03 17.34
C THR A 239 -11.29 2.08 16.20
N VAL A 240 -11.46 2.51 14.94
CA VAL A 240 -11.19 1.72 13.74
C VAL A 240 -10.34 2.51 12.76
N SER A 241 -9.20 1.95 12.35
CA SER A 241 -8.30 2.53 11.33
C SER A 241 -8.22 1.65 10.09
N ILE A 242 -8.03 2.26 8.92
CA ILE A 242 -7.79 1.52 7.66
C ILE A 242 -6.42 1.91 7.11
N ILE A 243 -5.53 0.91 6.97
CA ILE A 243 -4.25 1.05 6.28
C ILE A 243 -4.34 0.32 4.95
N SER A 244 -4.20 1.07 3.87
CA SER A 244 -4.43 0.57 2.52
C SER A 244 -3.25 0.87 1.61
N HIS A 245 -2.99 -0.02 0.65
CA HIS A 245 -1.87 0.09 -0.29
C HIS A 245 -2.34 -0.04 -1.74
N SER A 246 -1.73 0.72 -2.66
CA SER A 246 -1.97 0.61 -4.10
C SER A 246 -3.47 0.74 -4.45
N GLN A 247 -4.01 -0.08 -5.35
CA GLN A 247 -5.44 -0.13 -5.67
C GLN A 247 -6.35 -0.42 -4.45
N GLY A 248 -5.81 -1.02 -3.38
CA GLY A 248 -6.53 -1.15 -2.11
C GLY A 248 -6.90 0.20 -1.49
N THR A 249 -6.14 1.26 -1.80
CA THR A 249 -6.49 2.64 -1.39
C THR A 249 -7.76 3.12 -2.08
N MET A 250 -8.00 2.74 -3.33
CA MET A 250 -9.24 3.07 -4.05
C MET A 250 -10.44 2.36 -3.41
N ILE A 251 -10.27 1.10 -3.01
CA ILE A 251 -11.26 0.34 -2.23
C ILE A 251 -11.53 1.02 -0.88
N ALA A 252 -10.49 1.46 -0.16
CA ALA A 252 -10.64 2.11 1.14
C ALA A 252 -11.31 3.50 1.05
N LEU A 253 -10.97 4.29 0.02
CA LEU A 253 -11.63 5.56 -0.29
C LEU A 253 -13.11 5.35 -0.64
N GLY A 254 -13.40 4.40 -1.53
CA GLY A 254 -14.78 4.03 -1.89
C GLY A 254 -15.58 3.50 -0.71
N ALA A 255 -14.96 2.67 0.14
CA ALA A 255 -15.58 2.15 1.35
C ALA A 255 -15.88 3.27 2.36
N THR A 256 -14.95 4.22 2.52
CA THR A 256 -15.16 5.40 3.37
C THR A 256 -16.32 6.24 2.86
N ALA A 257 -16.45 6.39 1.54
CA ALA A 257 -17.58 7.09 0.94
C ALA A 257 -18.92 6.36 1.17
N LEU A 258 -18.92 5.02 1.13
CA LEU A 258 -20.11 4.17 1.30
C LEU A 258 -20.55 3.98 2.76
N ALA A 259 -19.62 3.88 3.70
CA ALA A 259 -19.90 3.56 5.10
C ALA A 259 -20.76 4.64 5.77
N GLN A 260 -21.55 4.27 6.78
CA GLN A 260 -22.36 5.23 7.54
C GLN A 260 -21.47 6.20 8.31
N LYS A 261 -20.37 5.70 8.88
CA LYS A 261 -19.32 6.51 9.51
C LYS A 261 -17.97 6.17 8.89
N ALA A 262 -17.13 7.17 8.72
CA ALA A 262 -15.75 6.96 8.29
C ALA A 262 -14.93 6.18 9.34
N PRO A 263 -13.79 5.58 8.94
CA PRO A 263 -12.80 5.14 9.91
C PRO A 263 -12.29 6.35 10.71
N ASP A 264 -11.81 6.11 11.92
CA ASP A 264 -11.21 7.16 12.77
C ASP A 264 -9.89 7.67 12.20
N ALA A 265 -9.19 6.85 11.42
CA ALA A 265 -8.09 7.31 10.58
C ALA A 265 -7.98 6.48 9.30
N LEU A 266 -7.61 7.15 8.21
CA LEU A 266 -7.45 6.53 6.89
C LEU A 266 -6.04 6.78 6.37
N PHE A 267 -5.34 5.71 6.01
CA PHE A 267 -3.97 5.76 5.49
C PHE A 267 -3.95 5.20 4.06
N ILE A 268 -3.50 6.02 3.12
CA ILE A 268 -3.31 5.63 1.72
C ILE A 268 -1.82 5.57 1.40
N LEU A 269 -1.31 4.37 1.15
CA LEU A 269 0.09 4.11 0.81
C LEU A 269 0.19 3.84 -0.69
N ASN A 270 1.07 4.55 -1.39
CA ASN A 270 1.29 4.33 -2.82
C ASN A 270 -0.04 4.37 -3.62
N SER A 271 -0.92 5.32 -3.29
CA SER A 271 -2.25 5.41 -3.90
C SER A 271 -2.20 5.79 -5.38
N PRO A 272 -2.90 5.06 -6.27
CA PRO A 272 -3.01 5.39 -7.68
C PRO A 272 -3.98 6.55 -7.95
N TYR A 273 -4.66 7.08 -6.92
CA TYR A 273 -5.56 8.22 -7.07
C TYR A 273 -4.81 9.41 -7.68
N ALA A 274 -5.27 9.89 -8.83
CA ALA A 274 -4.67 11.02 -9.52
C ALA A 274 -5.54 12.27 -9.33
N MET A 275 -4.91 13.39 -9.00
CA MET A 275 -5.58 14.69 -8.86
C MET A 275 -5.98 15.30 -10.21
N GLU A 276 -5.39 14.82 -11.28
CA GLU A 276 -5.60 15.32 -12.63
C GLU A 276 -5.94 14.18 -13.58
N THR A 277 -6.73 14.52 -14.60
CA THR A 277 -7.00 13.66 -15.75
C THR A 277 -5.74 13.49 -16.57
N LYS A 278 -5.39 12.25 -16.89
CA LYS A 278 -4.18 11.95 -17.66
C LYS A 278 -4.52 11.74 -19.12
N THR A 279 -3.56 11.96 -20.01
CA THR A 279 -3.72 11.72 -21.46
C THR A 279 -4.17 10.29 -21.74
N GLY A 280 -3.63 9.32 -20.99
CA GLY A 280 -4.04 7.91 -21.07
C GLY A 280 -5.52 7.67 -20.75
N ASP A 281 -6.16 8.54 -19.95
CA ASP A 281 -7.58 8.40 -19.61
C ASP A 281 -8.46 8.57 -20.87
N TYR A 282 -8.15 9.55 -21.73
CA TYR A 282 -8.88 9.78 -23.00
C TYR A 282 -8.76 8.62 -23.99
N LEU A 283 -7.67 7.85 -23.91
CA LEU A 283 -7.39 6.74 -24.81
C LEU A 283 -7.93 5.40 -24.31
N SER A 284 -8.16 5.26 -23.00
CA SER A 284 -8.42 3.96 -22.36
C SER A 284 -9.72 3.89 -21.56
N LEU A 285 -10.32 5.03 -21.19
CA LEU A 285 -11.56 5.09 -20.42
C LEU A 285 -12.76 5.52 -21.30
N PRO A 286 -13.98 5.08 -20.95
CA PRO A 286 -15.19 5.62 -21.55
C PRO A 286 -15.43 7.07 -21.11
N ASP A 287 -16.16 7.84 -21.92
CA ASP A 287 -16.30 9.30 -21.76
C ASP A 287 -16.89 9.72 -20.41
N ASN A 288 -17.74 8.88 -19.81
CA ASN A 288 -18.35 9.07 -18.49
C ASN A 288 -17.41 8.76 -17.31
N GLU A 289 -16.21 8.24 -17.57
CA GLU A 289 -15.17 7.96 -16.58
C GLU A 289 -13.96 8.92 -16.71
N ILE A 290 -13.97 9.84 -17.68
CA ILE A 290 -12.94 10.87 -17.84
C ILE A 290 -13.28 12.05 -16.90
N ILE A 291 -13.05 11.83 -15.61
CA ILE A 291 -13.45 12.75 -14.52
C ILE A 291 -12.57 14.00 -14.49
N SER A 292 -13.19 15.18 -14.36
CA SER A 292 -12.49 16.47 -14.32
C SER A 292 -11.57 16.61 -13.10
N ASP A 293 -10.52 17.45 -13.22
CA ASP A 293 -9.54 17.66 -12.14
C ASP A 293 -10.21 18.25 -10.90
N LYS A 294 -11.17 19.16 -11.12
CA LYS A 294 -12.03 19.72 -10.06
C LYS A 294 -12.85 18.64 -9.36
N ALA A 295 -13.47 17.73 -10.10
CA ALA A 295 -14.26 16.64 -9.54
C ALA A 295 -13.40 15.66 -8.72
N ARG A 296 -12.17 15.39 -9.18
CA ARG A 296 -11.17 14.61 -8.44
C ARG A 296 -10.78 15.30 -7.13
N GLU A 297 -10.53 16.60 -7.14
CA GLU A 297 -10.23 17.36 -5.92
C GLU A 297 -11.43 17.35 -4.94
N GLN A 298 -12.63 17.68 -5.43
CA GLN A 298 -13.86 17.69 -4.63
C GLN A 298 -14.16 16.34 -3.97
N THR A 299 -13.95 15.25 -4.71
CA THR A 299 -14.15 13.89 -4.20
C THR A 299 -13.19 13.57 -3.06
N LEU A 300 -11.90 13.88 -3.25
CA LEU A 300 -10.89 13.65 -2.21
C LEU A 300 -11.17 14.51 -0.98
N GLU A 301 -11.48 15.79 -1.17
CA GLU A 301 -11.84 16.72 -0.10
C GLU A 301 -13.08 16.24 0.68
N ALA A 302 -14.13 15.78 0.00
CA ALA A 302 -15.33 15.27 0.65
C ALA A 302 -15.03 14.04 1.53
N ILE A 303 -14.14 13.16 1.08
CA ILE A 303 -13.70 12.00 1.89
C ILE A 303 -12.87 12.45 3.09
N ILE A 304 -11.94 13.40 2.92
CA ILE A 304 -11.17 13.98 4.02
C ILE A 304 -12.10 14.58 5.08
N ASN A 305 -13.09 15.36 4.65
CA ASN A 305 -14.10 15.95 5.53
C ASN A 305 -14.89 14.88 6.29
N LYS A 306 -15.29 13.80 5.62
CA LYS A 306 -16.03 12.70 6.25
C LYS A 306 -15.19 11.98 7.32
N VAL A 307 -13.88 11.80 7.08
CA VAL A 307 -12.95 11.29 8.09
C VAL A 307 -12.82 12.29 9.24
N ALA A 308 -12.66 13.59 8.94
CA ALA A 308 -12.50 14.65 9.93
C ALA A 308 -13.64 14.75 10.96
N GLU A 309 -14.86 14.32 10.61
CA GLU A 309 -15.98 14.23 11.55
C GLU A 309 -15.69 13.34 12.76
N GLN A 310 -14.73 12.41 12.66
CA GLN A 310 -14.35 11.52 13.76
C GLN A 310 -13.37 12.17 14.76
N ALA A 311 -12.90 13.40 14.52
CA ALA A 311 -11.91 14.08 15.38
C ALA A 311 -12.35 14.28 16.85
N GLN A 312 -13.64 14.15 17.16
CA GLN A 312 -14.19 14.25 18.52
C GLN A 312 -14.51 12.89 19.16
N ALA A 313 -14.15 11.78 18.51
CA ALA A 313 -14.39 10.43 19.03
C ALA A 313 -13.80 10.26 20.45
N LEU A 314 -12.60 10.80 20.67
CA LEU A 314 -11.87 10.73 21.94
C LEU A 314 -11.72 12.10 22.63
N SER A 315 -12.80 12.62 23.20
CA SER A 315 -12.75 13.88 23.97
C SER A 315 -11.96 13.75 25.29
N PRO A 316 -11.31 14.83 25.81
CA PRO A 316 -10.54 14.80 27.07
C PRO A 316 -11.28 14.27 28.30
N LYS A 317 -12.61 14.44 28.36
CA LYS A 317 -13.45 13.92 29.45
C LYS A 317 -13.43 12.39 29.55
N LYS A 318 -13.09 11.70 28.45
CA LYS A 318 -13.05 10.24 28.33
C LYS A 318 -11.67 9.65 28.62
N TYR A 319 -10.62 10.47 28.75
CA TYR A 319 -9.25 9.96 28.91
C TYR A 319 -9.07 9.08 30.15
N SER A 320 -9.79 9.37 31.24
CA SER A 320 -9.74 8.56 32.46
C SER A 320 -10.35 7.17 32.30
N GLU A 321 -11.10 6.92 31.22
CA GLU A 321 -11.71 5.62 30.92
C GLU A 321 -10.83 4.76 30.01
N LEU A 322 -9.75 5.31 29.44
CA LEU A 322 -8.84 4.57 28.58
C LEU A 322 -8.03 3.56 29.39
N CYS A 323 -8.01 2.32 28.90
CA CYS A 323 -7.19 1.25 29.44
C CYS A 323 -6.47 0.57 28.28
N VAL A 324 -5.45 1.23 27.70
CA VAL A 324 -4.77 0.76 26.48
C VAL A 324 -3.26 0.55 26.65
N GLY A 325 -2.71 1.05 27.75
CA GLY A 325 -1.28 1.02 28.01
C GLY A 325 -0.85 2.11 28.98
N LYS A 326 0.46 2.30 29.06
CA LYS A 326 1.10 3.29 29.93
C LYS A 326 2.28 3.97 29.22
N SER A 327 2.59 5.17 29.66
CA SER A 327 3.81 5.89 29.27
C SER A 327 5.06 5.30 29.94
N GLU A 328 6.23 5.75 29.49
CA GLU A 328 7.54 5.40 30.08
C GLU A 328 7.66 5.76 31.57
N ASP A 329 6.96 6.79 32.04
CA ASP A 329 6.91 7.19 33.45
C ASP A 329 5.80 6.48 34.25
N ASN A 330 5.28 5.37 33.72
CA ASN A 330 4.22 4.52 34.29
C ASN A 330 2.87 5.24 34.53
N LYS A 331 2.59 6.34 33.82
CA LYS A 331 1.25 6.96 33.83
C LYS A 331 0.35 6.25 32.83
N PRO A 332 -0.98 6.19 33.06
CA PRO A 332 -1.91 5.69 32.05
C PRO A 332 -1.74 6.43 30.74
N TRP A 333 -1.77 5.69 29.62
CA TRP A 333 -1.67 6.31 28.31
C TRP A 333 -2.86 7.24 28.07
N THR A 334 -2.57 8.48 27.68
CA THR A 334 -3.55 9.47 27.21
C THR A 334 -2.89 10.35 26.15
N PRO A 335 -3.67 11.07 25.32
CA PRO A 335 -3.10 12.06 24.39
C PRO A 335 -2.34 13.24 25.03
N LEU A 336 -2.21 13.28 26.37
CA LEU A 336 -1.51 14.33 27.11
C LEU A 336 -0.11 13.94 27.57
N ILE A 337 0.28 12.66 27.38
CA ILE A 337 1.61 12.20 27.76
C ILE A 337 2.67 12.74 26.79
N LYS A 338 3.93 12.51 27.14
CA LYS A 338 5.06 12.75 26.25
C LYS A 338 5.89 11.48 26.14
N HIS A 339 6.53 11.32 25.00
CA HIS A 339 7.51 10.29 24.71
C HIS A 339 8.90 10.92 24.70
N LYS A 340 9.92 10.20 25.17
CA LYS A 340 11.30 10.67 25.01
C LYS A 340 11.71 10.48 23.56
N ALA A 341 12.17 11.54 22.91
CA ALA A 341 12.82 11.39 21.62
C ALA A 341 14.11 10.59 21.80
N LYS A 342 14.43 9.68 20.88
CA LYS A 342 15.72 8.98 20.90
C LYS A 342 16.87 9.84 20.39
N GLN A 343 16.57 10.92 19.67
CA GLN A 343 17.58 11.87 19.21
C GLN A 343 17.82 12.95 20.27
N THR A 344 19.07 13.21 20.62
CA THR A 344 19.45 14.30 21.52
C THR A 344 19.41 15.64 20.81
N GLN A 345 18.75 16.65 21.39
CA GLN A 345 18.92 18.03 20.98
C GLN A 345 19.93 18.72 21.88
N THR A 346 20.82 19.48 21.26
CA THR A 346 21.79 20.34 21.94
C THR A 346 21.18 21.73 22.07
N THR A 347 20.87 22.15 23.29
CA THR A 347 20.39 23.51 23.55
C THR A 347 21.50 24.31 24.20
N THR A 348 21.85 25.44 23.60
CA THR A 348 22.80 26.39 24.16
C THR A 348 22.02 27.50 24.86
N VAL A 349 22.18 27.64 26.17
CA VAL A 349 21.49 28.66 26.98
C VAL A 349 22.52 29.65 27.49
N GLU A 350 22.25 30.95 27.35
CA GLU A 350 23.06 31.99 28.00
C GLU A 350 22.80 31.97 29.51
N THR A 351 23.86 31.83 30.32
CA THR A 351 23.72 31.67 31.78
C THR A 351 23.45 32.99 32.51
N GLY A 352 23.45 34.11 31.78
CA GLY A 352 23.44 35.46 32.36
C GLY A 352 24.79 35.91 32.93
N GLU A 353 25.82 35.06 32.86
CA GLU A 353 27.20 35.38 33.25
C GLU A 353 28.07 35.67 32.01
N TYR A 354 29.21 36.34 32.20
CA TYR A 354 30.12 36.72 31.12
C TYR A 354 31.56 36.37 31.48
N ASP A 355 32.31 35.90 30.49
CA ASP A 355 33.76 35.76 30.54
C ASP A 355 34.43 36.93 29.80
N TYR A 356 35.65 37.29 30.22
CA TYR A 356 36.46 38.27 29.50
C TYR A 356 37.44 37.55 28.60
N ILE A 357 37.32 37.74 27.29
CA ILE A 357 38.23 37.18 26.31
C ILE A 357 39.14 38.26 25.74
N SER A 358 40.41 37.93 25.54
CA SER A 358 41.37 38.84 24.90
C SER A 358 40.88 39.22 23.49
N THR A 359 40.95 40.50 23.16
CA THR A 359 40.61 41.01 21.82
C THR A 359 41.77 40.90 20.84
N GLY A 360 42.98 40.60 21.34
CA GLY A 360 44.22 40.65 20.54
C GLY A 360 44.65 42.07 20.14
N GLN A 361 44.05 43.11 20.75
CA GLN A 361 44.40 44.53 20.53
C GLN A 361 44.90 45.16 21.83
N ASP A 362 45.72 46.20 21.73
CA ASP A 362 46.24 46.90 22.92
C ASP A 362 45.13 47.61 23.72
N TYR A 363 44.04 48.07 23.06
CA TYR A 363 42.88 48.61 23.75
C TYR A 363 41.56 48.59 22.93
N PRO A 364 40.43 48.13 23.50
CA PRO A 364 40.33 47.46 24.81
C PRO A 364 40.90 46.04 24.72
N ALA A 365 41.78 45.68 25.65
CA ALA A 365 42.51 44.41 25.63
C ALA A 365 41.63 43.16 25.85
N ALA A 366 40.41 43.34 26.38
CA ALA A 366 39.45 42.26 26.57
C ALA A 366 38.03 42.71 26.27
N LYS A 367 37.19 41.78 25.80
CA LYS A 367 35.74 41.98 25.58
C LYS A 367 34.92 40.96 26.36
N LYS A 368 33.72 41.36 26.77
CA LYS A 368 32.74 40.47 27.40
C LYS A 368 32.22 39.48 26.36
N GLN A 369 32.25 38.20 26.70
CA GLN A 369 31.58 37.13 25.97
C GLN A 369 30.57 36.48 26.91
N ALA A 370 29.30 36.38 26.50
CA ALA A 370 28.30 35.69 27.30
C ALA A 370 28.72 34.23 27.50
N ARG A 371 28.73 33.77 28.74
CA ARG A 371 28.96 32.38 29.05
C ARG A 371 27.72 31.61 28.63
N THR A 372 27.94 30.54 27.88
CA THR A 372 26.88 29.67 27.41
C THR A 372 27.07 28.29 28.02
N GLU A 373 25.98 27.72 28.51
CA GLU A 373 25.95 26.31 28.90
C GLU A 373 25.27 25.51 27.80
N THR A 374 25.91 24.42 27.42
CA THR A 374 25.40 23.50 26.41
C THR A 374 24.77 22.31 27.13
N VAL A 375 23.45 22.22 27.09
CA VAL A 375 22.70 21.09 27.66
C VAL A 375 22.26 20.18 26.52
N THR A 376 22.77 18.96 26.53
CA THR A 376 22.35 17.90 25.59
C THR A 376 21.34 17.01 26.30
N SER A 377 20.08 17.08 25.89
CA SER A 377 19.05 16.16 26.40
C SER A 377 18.07 15.77 25.29
N PRO A 378 17.52 14.54 25.31
CA PRO A 378 16.48 14.17 24.38
C PRO A 378 15.23 15.05 24.63
N PRO A 379 14.72 15.77 23.62
CA PRO A 379 13.48 16.52 23.76
C PRO A 379 12.32 15.55 24.00
N TRP A 380 11.29 16.03 24.67
CA TRP A 380 10.06 15.27 24.86
C TRP A 380 9.07 15.60 23.73
N ILE A 381 8.62 14.58 23.01
CA ILE A 381 7.62 14.71 21.95
C ILE A 381 6.25 14.45 22.55
N PHE A 382 5.30 15.37 22.32
CA PHE A 382 3.93 15.20 22.78
C PHE A 382 3.24 14.04 22.04
N GLU A 383 2.55 13.20 22.82
CA GLU A 383 1.54 12.31 22.26
C GLU A 383 0.38 13.12 21.67
N ARG A 384 -0.44 12.49 20.85
CA ARG A 384 -1.48 13.15 20.08
C ARG A 384 -2.71 12.28 19.94
N ASP A 385 -3.84 12.95 19.78
CA ASP A 385 -5.05 12.33 19.30
C ASP A 385 -5.05 12.38 17.76
N ASN A 386 -5.01 11.21 17.14
CA ASN A 386 -5.02 11.05 15.69
C ASN A 386 -6.40 10.70 15.12
N HIS A 387 -7.48 10.75 15.92
CA HIS A 387 -8.82 10.56 15.39
C HIS A 387 -9.18 11.68 14.40
N GLY A 388 -9.92 11.33 13.35
CA GLY A 388 -10.31 12.21 12.26
C GLY A 388 -9.19 12.57 11.29
N ARG A 389 -8.11 11.78 11.22
CA ARG A 389 -6.96 12.08 10.36
C ARG A 389 -6.88 11.20 9.11
N PHE A 390 -6.51 11.83 8.02
CA PHE A 390 -6.24 11.25 6.71
C PHE A 390 -4.76 11.40 6.40
N TYR A 391 -4.09 10.29 6.09
CA TYR A 391 -2.66 10.25 5.81
C TYR A 391 -2.39 9.82 4.37
N ILE A 392 -1.67 10.67 3.63
CA ILE A 392 -1.06 10.34 2.34
C ILE A 392 0.40 9.96 2.59
N TYR A 393 0.76 8.72 2.27
CA TYR A 393 2.15 8.29 2.27
C TYR A 393 2.61 8.03 0.84
N CYS A 394 3.60 8.81 0.40
CA CYS A 394 4.10 8.77 -0.97
C CYS A 394 5.57 8.34 -1.07
N ASN A 395 5.96 7.87 -2.25
CA ASN A 395 7.30 7.44 -2.60
C ASN A 395 7.71 7.95 -3.99
N PRO A 396 8.68 8.88 -4.08
CA PRO A 396 9.18 9.36 -5.37
C PRO A 396 9.80 8.27 -6.25
N HIS A 397 10.23 7.15 -5.65
CA HIS A 397 10.87 6.05 -6.38
C HIS A 397 9.89 4.99 -6.88
N ASP A 398 8.60 5.12 -6.53
CA ASP A 398 7.58 4.18 -6.98
C ASP A 398 7.35 4.30 -8.49
N ARG A 399 7.94 3.38 -9.25
CA ARG A 399 7.84 3.35 -10.71
C ARG A 399 6.41 3.11 -11.15
N VAL A 400 5.66 2.22 -10.50
CA VAL A 400 4.28 1.97 -10.94
C VAL A 400 3.46 3.25 -10.82
N MET A 401 3.50 3.91 -9.66
CA MET A 401 2.70 5.12 -9.40
C MET A 401 3.22 6.38 -10.12
N GLY A 402 4.52 6.41 -10.44
CA GLY A 402 5.21 7.48 -11.17
C GLY A 402 5.21 7.33 -12.69
N SER A 403 4.60 6.26 -13.22
CA SER A 403 4.37 6.13 -14.66
C SER A 403 3.47 7.25 -15.19
N SER A 404 3.72 7.71 -16.42
CA SER A 404 2.97 8.80 -17.06
C SER A 404 1.44 8.59 -17.17
N PRO A 405 0.89 7.36 -17.23
CA PRO A 405 -0.56 7.15 -17.13
C PRO A 405 -1.16 7.43 -15.74
N LEU A 406 -0.33 7.51 -14.69
CA LEU A 406 -0.78 7.68 -13.31
C LEU A 406 -0.34 9.02 -12.72
N LEU A 407 0.97 9.25 -12.53
CA LEU A 407 1.52 10.42 -11.82
C LEU A 407 0.70 10.77 -10.56
N SER A 408 0.49 9.76 -9.72
CA SER A 408 -0.57 9.73 -8.70
C SER A 408 -0.13 10.25 -7.32
N LEU A 409 -1.08 10.39 -6.39
CA LEU A 409 -0.81 10.77 -4.99
C LEU A 409 0.22 9.86 -4.31
N GLY A 410 0.23 8.57 -4.66
CA GLY A 410 1.16 7.60 -4.11
C GLY A 410 2.61 7.83 -4.50
N TRP A 411 2.84 8.53 -5.60
CA TRP A 411 4.17 8.88 -6.07
C TRP A 411 4.61 10.24 -5.49
N GLN A 412 3.80 11.28 -5.71
CA GLN A 412 4.18 12.67 -5.42
C GLN A 412 3.47 13.34 -4.25
N GLY A 413 2.50 12.69 -3.63
CA GLY A 413 1.61 13.33 -2.67
C GLY A 413 0.83 14.48 -3.31
N LEU A 414 0.58 15.52 -2.53
CA LEU A 414 0.09 16.82 -2.99
C LEU A 414 1.28 17.78 -3.06
N PRO A 415 1.83 18.04 -4.26
CA PRO A 415 3.00 18.88 -4.42
C PRO A 415 2.69 20.35 -4.09
N ASN A 416 3.73 21.09 -3.71
CA ASN A 416 3.66 22.54 -3.63
C ASN A 416 3.46 23.15 -5.01
N THR A 417 2.90 24.35 -5.06
CA THR A 417 2.77 25.13 -6.31
C THR A 417 4.14 25.45 -6.90
N SER A 418 4.17 25.95 -8.15
CA SER A 418 5.40 26.44 -8.79
C SER A 418 6.14 27.54 -8.00
N LYS A 419 5.44 28.24 -7.10
CA LYS A 419 6.03 29.23 -6.16
C LYS A 419 6.54 28.60 -4.85
N GLN A 420 6.52 27.27 -4.74
CA GLN A 420 6.84 26.49 -3.54
C GLN A 420 5.92 26.82 -2.36
N GLU A 421 4.65 27.14 -2.64
CA GLU A 421 3.63 27.35 -1.61
C GLU A 421 2.85 26.04 -1.42
N PRO A 422 2.51 25.66 -0.17
CA PRO A 422 1.70 24.48 0.05
C PRO A 422 0.35 24.52 -0.68
N PRO A 423 -0.14 23.36 -1.17
CA PRO A 423 -1.40 23.31 -1.89
C PRO A 423 -2.57 23.67 -0.96
N LYS A 424 -3.59 24.34 -1.52
CA LYS A 424 -4.77 24.84 -0.80
C LYS A 424 -5.43 23.76 0.06
N LEU A 425 -5.59 22.55 -0.48
CA LEU A 425 -6.20 21.42 0.23
C LEU A 425 -5.45 21.07 1.53
N VAL A 426 -4.12 21.13 1.55
CA VAL A 426 -3.32 20.86 2.77
C VAL A 426 -3.46 21.99 3.79
N ILE A 427 -3.55 23.24 3.32
CA ILE A 427 -3.72 24.42 4.20
C ILE A 427 -5.10 24.45 4.84
N ASP A 428 -6.15 24.22 4.05
CA ASP A 428 -7.54 24.25 4.50
C ASP A 428 -7.83 23.10 5.49
N HIS A 429 -7.15 21.95 5.32
CA HIS A 429 -7.30 20.75 6.14
C HIS A 429 -6.11 20.47 7.07
N LYS A 430 -5.39 21.51 7.53
CA LYS A 430 -4.12 21.37 8.29
C LYS A 430 -4.16 20.55 9.58
N LYS A 431 -5.34 20.22 10.12
CA LYS A 431 -5.51 19.40 11.34
C LYS A 431 -5.92 17.96 11.05
N THR A 432 -6.25 17.65 9.80
CA THR A 432 -6.98 16.44 9.39
C THR A 432 -6.36 15.77 8.19
N LEU A 433 -5.66 16.50 7.31
CA LEU A 433 -4.92 15.94 6.18
C LEU A 433 -3.43 16.04 6.44
N PHE A 434 -2.73 14.91 6.35
CA PHE A 434 -1.31 14.80 6.63
C PHE A 434 -0.58 14.05 5.53
N GLN A 435 0.66 14.45 5.26
CA GLN A 435 1.51 13.84 4.24
C GLN A 435 2.86 13.42 4.84
N ARG A 436 3.34 12.24 4.43
CA ARG A 436 4.73 11.80 4.63
C ARG A 436 5.31 11.24 3.34
N MET A 437 6.62 11.32 3.23
CA MET A 437 7.37 10.83 2.08
C MET A 437 8.52 9.95 2.54
N MET A 438 8.66 8.77 1.95
CA MET A 438 9.87 7.97 2.03
C MET A 438 10.65 8.14 0.73
N ALA A 439 11.87 8.67 0.81
CA ALA A 439 12.69 8.95 -0.35
C ALA A 439 14.18 8.82 -0.02
N ARG A 440 15.01 8.81 -1.07
CA ARG A 440 16.47 8.68 -0.93
C ARG A 440 16.99 9.88 -0.16
N ALA A 441 17.93 9.63 0.76
CA ALA A 441 18.60 10.66 1.56
C ALA A 441 17.66 11.69 2.22
N THR A 442 16.41 11.30 2.49
CA THR A 442 15.38 12.17 3.06
C THR A 442 14.87 11.53 4.36
N PRO A 443 14.85 12.27 5.49
CA PRO A 443 14.35 11.71 6.73
C PRO A 443 12.83 11.53 6.67
N CYS A 444 12.30 10.51 7.35
CA CYS A 444 10.86 10.29 7.46
C CYS A 444 10.46 10.21 8.93
N GLY A 445 9.43 10.97 9.32
CA GLY A 445 9.04 11.11 10.72
C GLY A 445 9.71 12.26 11.46
N ALA A 446 10.55 13.08 10.79
CA ALA A 446 11.14 14.28 11.37
C ALA A 446 10.10 15.41 11.51
N ALA A 447 10.51 16.54 12.10
CA ALA A 447 9.67 17.73 12.21
C ALA A 447 9.11 18.20 10.84
N PRO A 448 7.90 18.77 10.80
CA PRO A 448 7.29 19.27 9.57
C PRO A 448 8.22 20.21 8.78
N ASN A 449 8.26 20.02 7.46
CA ASN A 449 9.04 20.85 6.55
C ASN A 449 8.16 21.29 5.35
N PRO A 450 7.89 22.60 5.19
CA PRO A 450 7.05 23.14 4.12
C PRO A 450 7.64 23.01 2.73
N LYS A 451 8.94 22.75 2.61
CA LYS A 451 9.67 22.74 1.34
C LYS A 451 10.58 21.51 1.26
N THR A 452 10.07 20.34 1.62
CA THR A 452 10.82 19.09 1.46
C THR A 452 11.08 18.86 -0.03
N PRO A 453 12.34 18.66 -0.45
CA PRO A 453 12.65 18.39 -1.85
C PRO A 453 12.01 17.07 -2.31
N PHE A 454 11.18 17.13 -3.36
CA PHE A 454 10.75 15.94 -4.10
C PHE A 454 11.72 15.68 -5.25
N TRP A 455 12.08 16.75 -5.97
CA TRP A 455 13.13 16.74 -6.98
C TRP A 455 13.73 18.16 -7.11
N PRO A 456 15.07 18.32 -7.14
CA PRO A 456 16.10 17.30 -6.95
C PRO A 456 16.16 16.77 -5.51
N LEU A 457 16.49 15.49 -5.36
CA LEU A 457 16.70 14.89 -4.03
C LEU A 457 18.07 15.30 -3.46
N PRO A 458 18.23 15.31 -2.12
CA PRO A 458 19.45 15.81 -1.47
C PRO A 458 20.74 15.03 -1.78
N ASP A 459 20.64 13.83 -2.34
CA ASP A 459 21.79 12.98 -2.68
C ASP A 459 22.48 13.37 -4.01
N GLY A 460 21.89 14.27 -4.79
CA GLY A 460 22.41 14.71 -6.09
C GLY A 460 22.40 13.62 -7.17
N LYS A 461 21.72 12.48 -6.93
CA LYS A 461 21.58 11.41 -7.92
C LYS A 461 20.47 11.72 -8.92
N PRO A 462 20.48 11.12 -10.12
CA PRO A 462 19.34 11.15 -11.05
C PRO A 462 18.04 10.72 -10.36
N PHE A 463 16.88 11.20 -10.83
CA PHE A 463 15.58 10.84 -10.24
C PHE A 463 15.34 9.34 -10.36
N TRP A 464 15.33 8.86 -11.60
CA TRP A 464 15.37 7.43 -11.95
C TRP A 464 16.83 6.96 -12.01
N ASP A 465 17.15 5.86 -11.32
CA ASP A 465 18.50 5.30 -11.21
C ASP A 465 19.10 4.87 -12.56
N ASP A 466 18.25 4.52 -13.54
CA ASP A 466 18.58 4.15 -14.91
C ASP A 466 18.45 5.31 -15.92
N GLY A 467 18.10 6.52 -15.46
CA GLY A 467 17.82 7.68 -16.31
C GLY A 467 16.37 7.79 -16.80
N GLY A 468 15.52 6.80 -16.50
CA GLY A 468 14.13 6.74 -16.94
C GLY A 468 13.99 6.32 -18.41
N ASP A 469 12.74 6.11 -18.84
CA ASP A 469 12.41 5.76 -20.22
C ASP A 469 11.28 6.65 -20.73
N PHE A 470 11.55 7.41 -21.81
CA PHE A 470 10.54 8.26 -22.44
C PHE A 470 9.66 7.42 -23.37
N PRO A 471 8.32 7.43 -23.25
CA PRO A 471 7.49 8.44 -22.57
C PRO A 471 6.90 8.00 -21.21
N THR A 472 7.32 6.86 -20.67
CA THR A 472 6.68 6.22 -19.50
C THR A 472 7.17 6.80 -18.16
N TYR A 473 8.48 7.00 -18.01
CA TYR A 473 9.15 7.45 -16.79
C TYR A 473 9.95 8.72 -17.07
N ASN A 474 9.25 9.85 -17.04
CA ASN A 474 9.88 11.15 -17.22
C ASN A 474 10.45 11.64 -15.89
N THR A 475 11.59 12.33 -15.94
CA THR A 475 12.09 13.06 -14.77
C THR A 475 11.19 14.28 -14.54
N PRO A 476 10.66 14.48 -13.33
CA PRO A 476 9.81 15.63 -13.03
C PRO A 476 10.61 16.95 -13.11
N ASP A 477 9.89 18.07 -13.27
CA ASP A 477 10.45 19.39 -13.05
C ASP A 477 10.77 19.61 -11.56
N PHE A 478 11.50 20.68 -11.24
CA PHE A 478 11.78 21.06 -9.85
C PHE A 478 10.48 21.09 -9.03
N GLN A 479 10.46 20.30 -7.94
CA GLN A 479 9.26 20.10 -7.15
C GLN A 479 9.60 19.95 -5.67
N THR A 480 8.74 20.53 -4.83
CA THR A 480 8.79 20.38 -3.38
C THR A 480 7.43 19.94 -2.86
N ILE A 481 7.42 19.34 -1.67
CA ILE A 481 6.21 18.90 -0.98
C ILE A 481 6.22 19.44 0.46
N TYR A 482 5.05 19.90 0.93
CA TYR A 482 4.86 20.17 2.36
C TYR A 482 4.63 18.86 3.12
N ILE A 483 5.66 18.41 3.84
CA ILE A 483 5.52 17.36 4.86
C ILE A 483 5.02 18.03 6.14
N ASN A 484 3.72 17.88 6.41
CA ASN A 484 3.03 18.53 7.52
C ASN A 484 2.75 17.60 8.71
N ALA A 485 2.96 16.29 8.54
CA ALA A 485 2.81 15.31 9.61
C ALA A 485 3.86 15.52 10.71
N GLU A 486 3.44 15.40 11.97
CA GLU A 486 4.26 15.76 13.11
C GLU A 486 5.44 14.80 13.33
N GLU A 487 6.45 15.27 14.06
CA GLU A 487 7.63 14.48 14.42
C GLU A 487 7.26 13.24 15.24
N VAL A 488 7.92 12.10 15.00
CA VAL A 488 7.76 10.87 15.79
C VAL A 488 8.95 10.68 16.75
N PRO A 489 8.83 9.91 17.84
CA PRO A 489 9.92 9.76 18.82
C PRO A 489 11.25 9.24 18.29
N GLU A 490 11.21 8.42 17.23
CA GLU A 490 12.39 7.88 16.57
C GLU A 490 12.26 8.01 15.04
N PRO A 491 12.54 9.20 14.46
CA PRO A 491 12.47 9.39 13.02
C PRO A 491 13.46 8.49 12.28
N ILE A 492 13.10 8.08 11.06
CA ILE A 492 14.03 7.43 10.13
C ILE A 492 15.00 8.49 9.62
N GLN A 493 16.29 8.20 9.74
CA GLN A 493 17.34 9.17 9.42
C GLN A 493 17.62 9.21 7.92
N ALA A 494 17.95 10.40 7.41
CA ALA A 494 18.36 10.59 6.02
C ALA A 494 19.54 9.67 5.62
N SER A 495 20.50 9.47 6.52
CA SER A 495 21.67 8.60 6.30
C SER A 495 21.28 7.13 6.06
N SER A 496 20.25 6.63 6.77
CA SER A 496 19.73 5.27 6.57
C SER A 496 18.90 5.11 5.28
N MET A 497 18.53 6.21 4.64
CA MET A 497 17.70 6.22 3.43
C MET A 497 18.52 6.41 2.14
N THR A 498 19.85 6.35 2.20
CA THR A 498 20.73 6.59 1.02
C THR A 498 20.69 5.49 -0.05
N LYS A 499 20.22 4.29 0.32
CA LYS A 499 20.04 3.12 -0.54
C LYS A 499 18.59 2.60 -0.47
N PHE A 500 17.64 3.51 -0.39
CA PHE A 500 16.23 3.17 -0.17
C PHE A 500 15.56 2.56 -1.41
N ASP A 501 15.85 3.12 -2.57
CA ASP A 501 15.48 2.61 -3.89
C ASP A 501 16.38 1.45 -4.32
N GLN A 502 15.85 0.57 -5.16
CA GLN A 502 16.58 -0.58 -5.66
C GLN A 502 16.90 -0.44 -7.15
N ALA A 503 18.15 -0.72 -7.51
CA ALA A 503 18.58 -0.78 -8.89
C ALA A 503 18.33 -2.16 -9.50
N ARG A 504 18.26 -2.23 -10.83
CA ARG A 504 18.11 -3.50 -11.56
C ARG A 504 19.20 -4.50 -11.14
N PRO A 505 18.84 -5.74 -10.79
CA PRO A 505 19.81 -6.81 -10.59
C PRO A 505 20.65 -7.09 -11.85
N GLY A 506 21.77 -7.81 -11.70
CA GLY A 506 22.56 -8.27 -12.85
C GLY A 506 23.29 -7.14 -13.60
N ASP A 507 23.91 -6.21 -12.87
CA ASP A 507 24.69 -5.10 -13.39
C ASP A 507 23.92 -4.12 -14.30
N GLY A 508 22.58 -4.10 -14.22
CA GLY A 508 21.75 -3.20 -15.01
C GLY A 508 21.23 -3.80 -16.32
N GLU A 509 21.53 -5.07 -16.63
CA GLU A 509 21.09 -5.71 -17.86
C GLU A 509 19.60 -6.04 -17.85
N ALA A 510 18.92 -5.83 -18.98
CA ALA A 510 17.48 -6.09 -19.12
C ALA A 510 17.16 -7.58 -19.34
N TRP A 511 18.14 -8.38 -19.73
CA TRP A 511 17.97 -9.78 -20.10
C TRP A 511 19.09 -10.62 -19.49
N ASP A 512 18.74 -11.77 -18.92
CA ASP A 512 19.73 -12.68 -18.33
C ASP A 512 20.57 -13.38 -19.41
N LYS A 513 21.89 -13.45 -19.19
CA LYS A 513 22.84 -14.08 -20.14
C LYS A 513 22.70 -15.59 -20.22
N ASN A 514 22.11 -16.22 -19.20
CA ASN A 514 21.91 -17.65 -19.08
C ASN A 514 20.42 -17.98 -18.89
N PRO A 515 19.54 -17.62 -19.86
CA PRO A 515 18.09 -17.70 -19.68
C PRO A 515 17.56 -19.15 -19.58
N ASN A 516 18.37 -20.14 -19.99
CA ASN A 516 18.07 -21.56 -19.84
C ASN A 516 18.31 -22.09 -18.42
N SER A 517 19.01 -21.34 -17.57
CA SER A 517 19.26 -21.72 -16.19
C SER A 517 17.99 -21.54 -15.35
N PRO A 518 17.62 -22.49 -14.47
CA PRO A 518 16.57 -22.25 -13.48
C PRO A 518 16.98 -21.24 -12.40
N GLU A 519 18.29 -20.99 -12.26
CA GLU A 519 18.88 -20.05 -11.31
C GLU A 519 19.36 -18.78 -12.02
N GLY A 520 19.01 -17.62 -11.48
CA GLY A 520 19.41 -16.31 -12.02
C GLY A 520 18.53 -15.18 -11.48
N ASN A 521 18.62 -13.99 -12.07
CA ASN A 521 17.89 -12.80 -11.61
C ASN A 521 16.63 -12.51 -12.43
N ALA A 522 16.39 -13.27 -13.50
CA ALA A 522 15.27 -13.03 -14.38
C ALA A 522 13.93 -13.46 -13.77
N TRP A 523 12.85 -12.92 -14.31
CA TRP A 523 11.49 -13.08 -13.81
C TRP A 523 11.06 -14.55 -13.64
N GLY A 524 11.44 -15.40 -14.60
CA GLY A 524 11.11 -16.83 -14.61
C GLY A 524 12.10 -17.73 -13.87
N GLN A 525 13.15 -17.15 -13.29
CA GLN A 525 14.20 -17.87 -12.57
C GLN A 525 13.99 -17.79 -11.05
N SER A 526 14.81 -18.54 -10.32
CA SER A 526 14.88 -18.51 -8.87
C SER A 526 16.22 -17.98 -8.39
N SER A 527 16.22 -17.32 -7.25
CA SER A 527 17.44 -16.89 -6.56
C SER A 527 17.44 -17.33 -5.10
N ILE A 528 18.63 -17.37 -4.51
CA ILE A 528 18.78 -17.76 -3.11
C ILE A 528 18.31 -16.60 -2.23
N HIS A 529 17.18 -16.79 -1.57
CA HIS A 529 16.73 -15.88 -0.53
C HIS A 529 17.23 -16.39 0.82
N THR A 530 17.75 -15.44 1.59
CA THR A 530 18.14 -15.67 2.98
C THR A 530 17.06 -15.05 3.87
N SER A 531 16.59 -15.81 4.85
CA SER A 531 15.75 -15.29 5.94
C SER A 531 16.40 -14.07 6.61
N ALA A 532 15.57 -13.19 7.18
CA ALA A 532 16.03 -11.91 7.75
C ALA A 532 17.08 -12.06 8.86
N ASP A 533 17.15 -13.22 9.53
CA ASP A 533 18.11 -13.52 10.60
C ASP A 533 19.32 -14.35 10.11
N GLY A 534 19.39 -14.67 8.82
CA GLY A 534 20.49 -15.45 8.23
C GLY A 534 20.41 -16.95 8.48
N SER A 535 19.42 -17.44 9.25
CA SER A 535 19.37 -18.82 9.74
C SER A 535 18.99 -19.83 8.65
N TYR A 536 18.21 -19.38 7.68
CA TYR A 536 17.65 -20.19 6.61
C TYR A 536 17.94 -19.58 5.24
N LYS A 537 18.36 -20.44 4.30
CA LYS A 537 18.53 -20.11 2.88
C LYS A 537 17.72 -21.08 2.04
N ALA A 538 16.92 -20.56 1.12
CA ALA A 538 16.19 -21.37 0.16
C ALA A 538 16.20 -20.72 -1.21
N MET A 539 16.23 -21.58 -2.22
CA MET A 539 15.96 -21.18 -3.59
C MET A 539 14.48 -20.85 -3.71
N VAL A 540 14.15 -19.63 -4.12
CA VAL A 540 12.76 -19.19 -4.32
C VAL A 540 12.59 -18.50 -5.66
N PRO A 541 11.40 -18.58 -6.27
CA PRO A 541 11.09 -17.81 -7.46
C PRO A 541 11.32 -16.32 -7.22
N ASN A 542 11.94 -15.65 -8.20
CA ASN A 542 12.12 -14.19 -8.17
C ASN A 542 10.77 -13.46 -8.19
N ASP A 543 9.79 -14.03 -8.89
CA ASP A 543 8.38 -13.63 -8.82
C ASP A 543 7.50 -14.88 -8.72
N ASP A 544 6.74 -14.97 -7.64
CA ASP A 544 5.87 -16.11 -7.31
C ASP A 544 4.54 -16.12 -8.10
N THR A 545 4.37 -15.21 -9.06
CA THR A 545 3.26 -15.13 -10.01
C THR A 545 3.65 -15.52 -11.43
N PHE A 546 4.95 -15.60 -11.76
CA PHE A 546 5.44 -15.89 -13.12
C PHE A 546 4.76 -17.11 -13.77
N THR A 547 4.65 -18.22 -13.03
CA THR A 547 4.06 -19.47 -13.53
C THR A 547 2.58 -19.30 -13.95
N ASN A 548 1.85 -18.38 -13.32
CA ASN A 548 0.45 -18.09 -13.65
C ASN A 548 0.34 -17.12 -14.85
N TYR A 549 1.42 -16.40 -15.16
CA TYR A 549 1.47 -15.41 -16.24
C TYR A 549 2.05 -15.96 -17.55
N VAL A 550 3.07 -16.82 -17.48
CA VAL A 550 3.81 -17.30 -18.67
C VAL A 550 2.89 -17.89 -19.75
N LEU A 551 1.79 -18.54 -19.34
CA LEU A 551 0.82 -19.13 -20.28
C LEU A 551 -0.06 -18.10 -20.99
N LEU A 552 -0.13 -16.86 -20.49
CA LEU A 552 -0.89 -15.76 -21.09
C LEU A 552 -0.15 -15.12 -22.27
N TYR A 553 1.18 -15.25 -22.33
CA TYR A 553 1.99 -14.75 -23.43
C TYR A 553 1.77 -15.62 -24.67
N PRO A 554 1.50 -15.02 -25.84
CA PRO A 554 1.36 -15.79 -27.07
C PRO A 554 2.68 -16.47 -27.43
N LYS A 555 2.56 -17.65 -28.03
CA LYS A 555 3.70 -18.31 -28.67
C LYS A 555 4.09 -17.52 -29.92
N ILE A 556 5.39 -17.47 -30.20
CA ILE A 556 5.92 -16.87 -31.42
C ILE A 556 6.31 -17.95 -32.44
N GLN A 557 6.68 -17.52 -33.64
CA GLN A 557 7.31 -18.39 -34.63
C GLN A 557 8.83 -18.34 -34.43
N VAL A 558 9.46 -19.51 -34.33
CA VAL A 558 10.92 -19.67 -34.15
C VAL A 558 11.53 -20.37 -35.36
N GLN A 559 12.74 -19.99 -35.74
CA GLN A 559 13.47 -20.61 -36.84
C GLN A 559 13.94 -22.02 -36.44
N THR A 560 13.80 -23.01 -37.33
CA THR A 560 14.29 -24.38 -37.08
C THR A 560 15.78 -24.56 -37.41
N GLY A 561 16.41 -23.57 -38.06
CA GLY A 561 17.75 -23.67 -38.64
C GLY A 561 17.78 -24.29 -40.04
N GLU A 562 16.64 -24.78 -40.53
CA GLU A 562 16.49 -25.23 -41.91
C GLU A 562 16.10 -24.06 -42.83
N PHE A 563 16.46 -24.14 -44.12
CA PHE A 563 16.10 -23.15 -45.13
C PHE A 563 15.47 -23.83 -46.35
N HIS A 564 14.34 -23.33 -46.81
CA HIS A 564 13.77 -23.72 -48.10
C HIS A 564 14.34 -22.85 -49.23
N TYR A 565 14.72 -23.49 -50.33
CA TYR A 565 15.13 -22.80 -51.54
C TYR A 565 13.89 -22.45 -52.39
N ARG A 566 13.67 -21.15 -52.60
CA ARG A 566 12.64 -20.62 -53.51
C ARG A 566 13.29 -19.73 -54.57
N GLY A 567 13.61 -20.31 -55.72
CA GLY A 567 14.12 -19.56 -56.87
C GLY A 567 15.54 -19.01 -56.67
N ARG A 568 15.72 -17.79 -56.15
CA ARG A 568 17.06 -17.20 -55.86
C ARG A 568 17.27 -16.86 -54.37
N THR A 569 16.30 -17.13 -53.51
CA THR A 569 16.32 -16.79 -52.09
C THR A 569 16.16 -18.02 -51.20
N TYR A 570 16.82 -17.98 -50.05
CA TYR A 570 16.65 -18.94 -48.97
C TYR A 570 15.67 -18.35 -47.95
N GLU A 571 14.57 -19.06 -47.70
CA GLU A 571 13.58 -18.67 -46.69
C GLU A 571 13.74 -19.60 -45.48
N PRO A 572 13.88 -19.06 -44.25
CA PRO A 572 14.02 -19.89 -43.05
C PRO A 572 12.71 -20.65 -42.79
N VAL A 573 12.83 -21.90 -42.38
CA VAL A 573 11.68 -22.70 -41.94
C VAL A 573 11.31 -22.25 -40.53
N MET A 574 10.05 -21.83 -40.39
CA MET A 574 9.49 -21.40 -39.13
C MET A 574 8.64 -22.52 -38.52
N ARG A 575 8.71 -22.66 -37.20
CA ARG A 575 7.77 -23.48 -36.43
C ARG A 575 7.22 -22.69 -35.26
N GLU A 576 6.11 -23.16 -34.71
CA GLU A 576 5.62 -22.61 -33.46
C GLU A 576 6.61 -22.91 -32.31
N GLU A 577 6.80 -21.91 -31.46
CA GLU A 577 7.56 -22.00 -30.21
C GLU A 577 7.00 -23.10 -29.30
N THR A 578 7.90 -23.87 -28.67
CA THR A 578 7.54 -24.81 -27.59
C THR A 578 7.25 -24.06 -26.30
N ASP A 579 6.61 -24.71 -25.33
CA ASP A 579 6.34 -24.05 -24.05
C ASP A 579 7.59 -23.78 -23.22
N GLU A 580 8.62 -24.60 -23.39
CA GLU A 580 9.89 -24.39 -22.72
C GLU A 580 10.62 -23.19 -23.32
N GLU A 581 10.67 -23.09 -24.65
CA GLU A 581 11.19 -21.89 -25.33
C GLU A 581 10.44 -20.62 -24.92
N ARG A 582 9.10 -20.69 -24.82
CA ARG A 582 8.29 -19.56 -24.32
C ARG A 582 8.64 -19.20 -22.88
N ARG A 583 8.80 -20.19 -22.01
CA ARG A 583 9.20 -19.98 -20.61
C ARG A 583 10.55 -19.28 -20.53
N ILE A 584 11.52 -19.73 -21.33
CA ILE A 584 12.85 -19.14 -21.41
C ILE A 584 12.77 -17.70 -21.92
N ARG A 585 12.10 -17.47 -23.06
CA ARG A 585 11.96 -16.13 -23.67
C ARG A 585 11.25 -15.12 -22.79
N VAL A 586 10.14 -15.52 -22.15
CA VAL A 586 9.36 -14.63 -21.28
C VAL A 586 10.04 -14.48 -19.92
N GLY A 587 10.61 -15.56 -19.41
CA GLY A 587 11.23 -15.62 -18.09
C GLY A 587 12.61 -15.02 -18.01
N SER A 588 13.28 -14.74 -19.13
CA SER A 588 14.65 -14.18 -19.19
C SER A 588 14.71 -12.67 -18.95
N TYR A 589 13.58 -11.97 -18.93
CA TYR A 589 13.56 -10.54 -18.62
C TYR A 589 13.90 -10.30 -17.15
N ILE A 590 14.85 -9.40 -16.89
CA ILE A 590 15.22 -9.00 -15.53
C ILE A 590 14.46 -7.72 -15.21
N SER A 591 13.41 -7.81 -14.41
CA SER A 591 12.58 -6.68 -13.99
C SER A 591 13.37 -5.57 -13.30
N GLN A 592 13.07 -4.31 -13.65
CA GLN A 592 13.46 -3.19 -12.79
C GLN A 592 12.64 -3.24 -11.49
N PRO A 593 13.28 -3.12 -10.31
CA PRO A 593 12.55 -2.97 -9.06
C PRO A 593 11.59 -1.79 -9.12
N THR A 594 10.32 -2.04 -8.80
CA THR A 594 9.29 -1.00 -8.89
C THR A 594 9.26 -0.06 -7.70
N ASP A 595 9.87 -0.46 -6.58
CA ASP A 595 9.77 0.15 -5.25
C ASP A 595 8.33 0.42 -4.76
N HIS A 596 7.33 -0.20 -5.40
CA HIS A 596 5.92 0.09 -5.19
C HIS A 596 5.39 -0.37 -3.82
N SER A 597 5.86 -1.51 -3.34
CA SER A 597 5.44 -2.10 -2.06
C SER A 597 6.45 -1.84 -0.93
N THR A 598 7.40 -0.92 -1.12
CA THR A 598 8.45 -0.62 -0.14
C THR A 598 7.90 -0.01 1.15
N LEU A 599 6.90 0.87 1.07
CA LEU A 599 6.29 1.49 2.24
C LEU A 599 5.65 0.45 3.17
N PRO A 600 4.64 -0.33 2.74
CA PRO A 600 3.98 -1.27 3.63
C PRO A 600 4.90 -2.44 4.05
N ASN A 601 5.94 -2.76 3.29
CA ASN A 601 6.92 -3.78 3.67
C ASN A 601 8.05 -3.27 4.55
N SER A 602 8.25 -1.95 4.68
CA SER A 602 9.36 -1.37 5.44
C SER A 602 9.11 -1.56 6.94
N PRO A 603 9.90 -2.43 7.63
CA PRO A 603 9.65 -2.71 9.04
C PRO A 603 9.85 -1.46 9.90
N ILE A 604 10.88 -0.66 9.59
CA ILE A 604 11.21 0.54 10.34
C ILE A 604 10.15 1.64 10.15
N PHE A 605 9.52 1.72 8.98
CA PHE A 605 8.47 2.71 8.72
C PHE A 605 7.18 2.35 9.45
N MET A 606 6.76 1.08 9.34
CA MET A 606 5.58 0.59 10.02
C MET A 606 5.74 0.66 11.56
N GLU A 607 6.91 0.30 12.07
CA GLU A 607 7.21 0.31 13.51
C GLU A 607 7.36 1.72 14.09
N ARG A 608 8.07 2.64 13.42
CA ARG A 608 8.46 3.92 14.02
C ARG A 608 7.60 5.10 13.62
N VAL A 609 6.97 5.04 12.45
CA VAL A 609 6.20 6.16 11.89
C VAL A 609 4.72 5.85 11.94
N VAL A 610 4.28 4.79 11.26
CA VAL A 610 2.85 4.48 11.12
C VAL A 610 2.23 4.14 12.47
N SER A 611 2.94 3.41 13.34
CA SER A 611 2.47 3.10 14.70
C SER A 611 2.16 4.34 15.57
N PHE A 612 2.83 5.47 15.31
CA PHE A 612 2.63 6.75 16.01
C PHE A 612 1.60 7.66 15.33
N ASP A 613 1.33 7.44 14.05
CA ASP A 613 0.25 8.12 13.32
C ASP A 613 -1.11 7.46 13.53
N LEU A 614 -1.15 6.19 13.96
CA LEU A 614 -2.40 5.51 14.32
C LEU A 614 -3.13 6.25 15.47
N PRO A 615 -4.47 6.38 15.42
CA PRO A 615 -5.25 6.76 16.60
C PRO A 615 -5.24 5.63 17.62
N ILE A 616 -5.19 5.99 18.89
CA ILE A 616 -5.34 5.08 20.01
C ILE A 616 -6.62 5.49 20.74
N GLY A 617 -7.53 4.55 20.96
CA GLY A 617 -8.80 4.82 21.64
C GLY A 617 -9.44 3.58 22.24
N PHE A 618 -10.77 3.57 22.32
CA PHE A 618 -11.50 2.45 22.92
C PHE A 618 -11.51 1.24 21.99
N CYS A 619 -11.54 0.03 22.56
CA CYS A 619 -11.71 -1.20 21.81
C CYS A 619 -12.36 -2.26 22.71
N ASP A 620 -13.66 -2.13 22.93
CA ASP A 620 -14.46 -3.07 23.70
C ASP A 620 -14.50 -4.47 23.02
N ALA A 621 -14.31 -4.53 21.70
CA ALA A 621 -14.16 -5.78 20.95
C ALA A 621 -12.94 -6.63 21.36
N THR A 622 -11.96 -6.05 22.09
CA THR A 622 -10.76 -6.77 22.58
C THR A 622 -11.11 -8.07 23.28
N TRP A 623 -12.22 -8.07 24.02
CA TRP A 623 -12.65 -9.19 24.86
C TRP A 623 -13.80 -10.00 24.26
N ASP A 624 -14.09 -9.83 22.97
CA ASP A 624 -15.03 -10.66 22.22
C ASP A 624 -14.28 -11.41 21.11
N LYS A 625 -13.67 -12.53 21.49
CA LYS A 625 -12.89 -13.38 20.58
C LYS A 625 -13.73 -13.90 19.42
N ALA A 626 -15.00 -14.26 19.68
CA ALA A 626 -15.93 -14.72 18.66
C ALA A 626 -16.19 -13.63 17.62
N PHE A 627 -16.41 -12.39 18.06
CA PHE A 627 -16.57 -11.26 17.14
C PHE A 627 -15.31 -10.97 16.33
N MET A 628 -14.14 -10.93 16.98
CA MET A 628 -12.89 -10.72 16.25
C MET A 628 -12.63 -11.84 15.23
N ALA A 629 -13.04 -13.08 15.52
CA ALA A 629 -12.98 -14.18 14.57
C ALA A 629 -13.97 -14.00 13.40
N GLU A 630 -15.19 -13.54 13.69
CA GLU A 630 -16.19 -13.20 12.67
C GLU A 630 -15.68 -12.08 11.73
N LEU A 631 -15.10 -11.02 12.28
CA LEU A 631 -14.52 -9.92 11.49
C LEU A 631 -13.43 -10.43 10.54
N ARG A 632 -12.51 -11.25 11.04
CA ARG A 632 -11.46 -11.87 10.20
C ARG A 632 -12.06 -12.73 9.09
N ALA A 633 -13.10 -13.51 9.39
CA ALA A 633 -13.75 -14.35 8.39
C ALA A 633 -14.50 -13.53 7.33
N ARG A 634 -15.16 -12.43 7.70
CA ARG A 634 -15.86 -11.54 6.75
C ARG A 634 -14.90 -10.70 5.90
N ALA A 635 -13.75 -10.33 6.48
CA ALA A 635 -12.70 -9.58 5.79
C ALA A 635 -12.04 -10.42 4.67
N ASP A 636 -12.03 -11.74 4.80
CA ASP A 636 -11.56 -12.64 3.76
C ASP A 636 -12.72 -13.15 2.87
N TRP A 637 -12.77 -12.63 1.64
CA TRP A 637 -13.80 -12.96 0.66
C TRP A 637 -13.92 -14.44 0.30
N THR A 638 -12.89 -15.25 0.56
CA THR A 638 -12.92 -16.68 0.22
C THR A 638 -13.56 -17.55 1.31
N LYS A 639 -13.88 -16.98 2.48
CA LYS A 639 -14.34 -17.69 3.69
C LYS A 639 -15.85 -17.91 3.80
N GLY A 640 -16.57 -17.80 2.69
CA GLY A 640 -17.97 -18.18 2.61
C GLY A 640 -18.98 -17.07 2.95
N TYR A 641 -18.53 -15.90 3.40
CA TYR A 641 -19.40 -14.75 3.70
C TYR A 641 -19.70 -13.84 2.49
N ASP A 642 -19.08 -14.12 1.35
CA ASP A 642 -19.15 -13.30 0.14
C ASP A 642 -19.88 -14.08 -0.98
N ASN A 643 -21.06 -13.60 -1.38
CA ASN A 643 -21.84 -14.21 -2.47
C ASN A 643 -21.16 -14.08 -3.83
N TYR A 644 -20.34 -13.05 -4.05
CA TYR A 644 -19.58 -12.92 -5.28
C TYR A 644 -18.55 -14.04 -5.39
N PHE A 645 -17.77 -14.30 -4.35
CA PHE A 645 -16.82 -15.42 -4.37
C PHE A 645 -17.52 -16.78 -4.55
N ASN A 646 -18.58 -17.02 -3.78
CA ASN A 646 -19.25 -18.32 -3.76
C ASN A 646 -20.10 -18.59 -5.01
N LYS A 647 -20.87 -17.59 -5.45
CA LYS A 647 -21.94 -17.73 -6.47
C LYS A 647 -21.70 -16.89 -7.73
N GLY A 648 -20.77 -15.94 -7.70
CA GLY A 648 -20.58 -14.98 -8.79
C GLY A 648 -21.52 -13.78 -8.74
N GLU A 649 -22.24 -13.59 -7.63
CA GLU A 649 -23.24 -12.53 -7.46
C GLU A 649 -22.61 -11.28 -6.84
N LEU A 650 -22.41 -10.23 -7.64
CA LEU A 650 -21.92 -8.94 -7.18
C LEU A 650 -23.02 -8.14 -6.47
N SER A 651 -22.73 -7.65 -5.28
CA SER A 651 -23.50 -6.59 -4.61
C SER A 651 -22.88 -5.24 -4.93
N ILE A 652 -23.50 -4.49 -5.85
CA ILE A 652 -22.98 -3.21 -6.35
C ILE A 652 -23.84 -2.10 -5.76
N PRO A 653 -23.30 -1.27 -4.84
CA PRO A 653 -24.02 -0.12 -4.33
C PRO A 653 -24.14 0.98 -5.41
N PRO A 654 -25.07 1.94 -5.31
CA PRO A 654 -24.99 3.15 -6.12
C PRO A 654 -23.70 3.93 -5.81
N ILE A 655 -23.24 4.74 -6.76
CA ILE A 655 -22.12 5.68 -6.53
C ILE A 655 -22.53 6.65 -5.41
N PRO A 656 -21.77 6.76 -4.30
CA PRO A 656 -22.07 7.71 -3.24
C PRO A 656 -22.12 9.16 -3.76
N PRO A 657 -23.09 9.98 -3.32
CA PRO A 657 -23.21 11.37 -3.78
C PRO A 657 -22.00 12.26 -3.52
N ILE A 658 -21.13 11.89 -2.55
CA ILE A 658 -19.90 12.63 -2.26
C ILE A 658 -18.79 12.40 -3.31
N ILE A 659 -18.95 11.39 -4.17
CA ILE A 659 -18.05 11.14 -5.30
C ILE A 659 -18.58 11.97 -6.47
N SER A 660 -17.83 13.02 -6.83
CA SER A 660 -18.18 13.88 -7.96
C SER A 660 -17.99 13.12 -9.27
N THR A 661 -19.02 13.16 -10.11
CA THR A 661 -19.08 12.47 -11.42
C THR A 661 -18.94 13.44 -12.59
N GLU A 662 -18.59 14.71 -12.33
CA GLU A 662 -18.36 15.70 -13.37
C GLU A 662 -17.17 15.27 -14.26
N THR A 663 -17.42 15.13 -15.55
CA THR A 663 -16.43 14.73 -16.55
C THR A 663 -15.77 15.95 -17.21
N LYS A 664 -14.67 15.74 -17.92
CA LYS A 664 -14.16 16.73 -18.88
C LYS A 664 -15.24 17.09 -19.91
N THR A 665 -15.21 18.33 -20.38
CA THR A 665 -16.19 18.87 -21.34
C THR A 665 -16.02 18.25 -22.72
N ASP A 666 -17.09 18.27 -23.53
CA ASP A 666 -17.01 17.85 -24.94
C ASP A 666 -15.93 18.63 -25.70
N GLU A 667 -15.84 19.94 -25.48
CA GLU A 667 -14.81 20.79 -26.08
C GLU A 667 -13.39 20.32 -25.74
N SER A 668 -13.13 19.95 -24.47
CA SER A 668 -11.82 19.43 -24.06
C SER A 668 -11.50 18.08 -24.72
N ARG A 669 -12.51 17.23 -24.91
CA ARG A 669 -12.37 15.95 -25.62
C ARG A 669 -12.08 16.18 -27.10
N GLU A 670 -12.84 17.06 -27.76
CA GLU A 670 -12.65 17.43 -29.16
C GLU A 670 -11.27 18.07 -29.41
N GLN A 671 -10.83 18.95 -28.51
CA GLN A 671 -9.50 19.56 -28.58
C GLN A 671 -8.39 18.50 -28.46
N PHE A 672 -8.55 17.53 -27.56
CA PHE A 672 -7.62 16.40 -27.44
C PHE A 672 -7.57 15.58 -28.74
N HIS A 673 -8.74 15.22 -29.29
CA HIS A 673 -8.84 14.49 -30.54
C HIS A 673 -8.16 15.23 -31.70
N LYS A 674 -8.45 16.53 -31.85
CA LYS A 674 -7.80 17.38 -32.86
C LYS A 674 -6.28 17.41 -32.69
N THR A 675 -5.79 17.52 -31.46
CA THR A 675 -4.35 17.51 -31.17
C THR A 675 -3.70 16.18 -31.57
N MET A 676 -4.38 15.06 -31.34
CA MET A 676 -3.90 13.74 -31.77
C MET A 676 -3.95 13.56 -33.29
N ASP A 677 -4.99 14.06 -33.95
CA ASP A 677 -5.12 14.02 -35.41
C ASP A 677 -4.03 14.89 -36.08
N ASP A 678 -3.80 16.09 -35.56
CA ASP A 678 -2.74 17.00 -36.02
C ASP A 678 -1.35 16.39 -35.79
N ALA A 679 -1.12 15.75 -34.63
CA ALA A 679 0.11 15.01 -34.36
C ALA A 679 0.29 13.86 -35.36
N ALA A 680 -0.74 13.03 -35.56
CA ALA A 680 -0.69 11.92 -36.51
C ALA A 680 -0.41 12.39 -37.95
N ALA A 681 -1.00 13.52 -38.36
CA ALA A 681 -0.74 14.15 -39.66
C ALA A 681 0.68 14.69 -39.77
N SER A 682 1.23 15.27 -38.71
CA SER A 682 2.60 15.82 -38.69
C SER A 682 3.69 14.74 -38.70
N TYR A 683 3.42 13.56 -38.15
CA TYR A 683 4.34 12.41 -38.09
C TYR A 683 4.23 11.46 -39.29
N GLY A 684 3.33 11.71 -40.26
CA GLY A 684 3.28 10.96 -41.53
C GLY A 684 3.00 9.47 -41.37
N TYR A 685 2.15 9.07 -40.41
CA TYR A 685 1.79 7.67 -40.18
C TYR A 685 0.96 7.11 -41.36
N ASP A 686 1.64 6.67 -42.42
CA ASP A 686 1.06 5.70 -43.34
C ASP A 686 1.14 4.28 -42.75
N LYS A 687 0.39 3.36 -43.36
CA LYS A 687 0.30 1.96 -42.92
C LYS A 687 1.66 1.23 -42.92
N GLU A 688 2.61 1.61 -43.77
CA GLU A 688 3.93 0.97 -43.88
C GLU A 688 4.86 1.36 -42.73
N HIS A 689 4.75 2.56 -42.16
CA HIS A 689 5.57 2.96 -41.01
C HIS A 689 5.14 2.26 -39.70
N LEU A 690 3.84 2.04 -39.53
CA LEU A 690 3.31 1.21 -38.43
C LEU A 690 3.70 -0.27 -38.59
N GLU A 691 3.75 -0.77 -39.82
CA GLU A 691 4.33 -2.10 -40.14
C GLU A 691 5.84 -2.14 -39.87
N SER A 692 6.59 -1.06 -40.12
CA SER A 692 8.04 -1.00 -39.85
C SER A 692 8.34 -0.95 -38.36
N LEU A 693 7.54 -0.25 -37.54
CA LEU A 693 7.65 -0.29 -36.09
C LEU A 693 7.29 -1.67 -35.52
N LYS A 694 6.27 -2.33 -36.08
CA LYS A 694 5.95 -3.73 -35.74
C LYS A 694 7.08 -4.69 -36.13
N ARG A 695 7.72 -4.50 -37.28
CA ARG A 695 8.91 -5.27 -37.70
C ARG A 695 10.12 -4.97 -36.81
N ALA A 696 10.36 -3.72 -36.45
CA ALA A 696 11.48 -3.33 -35.57
C ALA A 696 11.29 -3.89 -34.15
N ALA A 697 10.06 -3.91 -33.63
CA ALA A 697 9.73 -4.56 -32.37
C ALA A 697 9.92 -6.09 -32.46
N GLN A 698 9.43 -6.73 -33.53
CA GLN A 698 9.64 -8.18 -33.76
C GLN A 698 11.12 -8.55 -33.93
N GLU A 699 11.92 -7.71 -34.61
CA GLU A 699 13.37 -7.93 -34.77
C GLU A 699 14.11 -7.83 -33.43
N LYS A 700 13.70 -6.89 -32.55
CA LYS A 700 14.27 -6.73 -31.20
C LYS A 700 14.00 -7.95 -30.30
N TYR A 701 12.87 -8.65 -30.48
CA TYR A 701 12.52 -9.87 -29.74
C TYR A 701 13.04 -11.18 -30.37
N SER A 702 13.63 -11.11 -31.58
CA SER A 702 14.13 -12.30 -32.30
C SER A 702 15.66 -12.47 -32.25
N LYS A 703 16.37 -11.52 -31.64
CA LYS A 703 17.84 -11.55 -31.45
C LYS A 703 18.29 -11.58 -29.97
N GLY A 704 17.39 -11.92 -29.05
CA GLY A 704 17.70 -12.16 -27.64
C GLY A 704 17.76 -13.65 -27.34
#